data_AF-A0A3M1M2S7-F1
#
_entry.id   AF-A0A3M1M2S7-F1
#
_cell.length_a   1.000
_cell.length_b   1.000
_cell.length_c   1.000
_cell.angle_alpha   90.00
_cell.angle_beta   90.00
_cell.angle_gamma   90.00
#
_symmetry.space_group_name_H-M   'P 1'
#
loop_
_entity.id
_entity.type
_entity.pdbx_description
1 polymer ?
#
loop_
_entity_poly.entity_id
_entity_poly.type
_entity_poly.pdbx_seq_one_letter_code
_entity_poly.pdbx_strand_id
1 'polypeptide(L)'
;LVTNNSDRNTNFADGQDEFDANISGYVDANGRPLMVQEAFDVGDNGAPDAWRQVRASLAPFAGHQNVKIRFEFNTSGTSRSQDELRGGEEFVAVEGWKINDGDNFTVQAVDQVPTQTSTFEFDLGLVLNLPSGAGIENGDSLTVNGVTYTFSQTSNAGNDIQYAVTDSAADIATKVAAKLTTSFPTTVNPQRPNTLNVDAPVGGTYSVSGLPASTIQGVPGVSGTNVRIKVTQADSADQIRDAVRAALAATFNAVGQQTNVDVWPIYGTTLRLFKYAVTANNSPMVQASIRLGDAFGADARITSLSDMDERAQQNNFEGLFIDDIIVGLAERGEAVVSNPPVRAPNFQNNAGFFSANLEYEPTGFGIDEVEQGRYQLDIRTSADYGWTVNGDQLDVSNPFQPGRSFDSNDRLVPGVGISVANGAAAIPDGTTFTLSDGIRQLTFEFDVTIAATDTAAGTTPGNVAIALNANDSAVEVAGKIRDAINSSTVQSILGISASIPENGTVIELHGPAAFNRLGSTTLTGVPGLSSVVWGGETVFGEDHGDANRLRDQGMVVVSSTAVHNSSGFGIVVDAAARGGAEQPEPGSPIFYPTNNPDRLAPGVVLVNNVLDTNGGGGILISGDGFNPNLAHGQDIIRPSTVARVINNTVYGGGSGTGIRVEQGASPSIINNIIANNATGIDVSGAQNTFTLGANFYFGNNNHVNPGGAPETFRIISGQDPFVGAAAGNFYLVAGSEAIDSSLEALPEHASLTQIKSALSLPPSPALAPDRDIVGQRRVDDPNVNTPAGQGANVFKDRGAYDRADFFGPQAILLQPIDNDAAGTDVDRTVTYVRLDQGNLAFFSLLLSEGQNGTGPNNATVTQDSVVLTENGRLLTPGVDYVFGFNANSRNIRLTPLAGLWRSDSVYEITLNNQQAMRLTAPDGLSIADGDQFSVTIGGTSTTFEFDSDGNVSSGAVAVPYAQTFERYQMAAAMMAAINGAFPGTPAYLLGDAAVMVNGATAVDAGSPALFDARNIPAIQDVAGNLLQANRPTSLTQFTIVMPEVQVDYGDAPGAGSMTLQAQNGSRHALLPVDAVQLALGVFADGDPDGVNSPAARGDDNESTFLGSTIAGITLGTPGPAIVQVPTPTAAIDGQQIIVTDPILKTAIFEFDRDGSPSSGAVIPVDVSAAVTAADVAVALRDAVNAAV
;
A
#
# COMPACT_ATOMS: atom_id res chain seq x y z
N LEU A 1 -31.25 -14.91 43.09
CA LEU A 1 -31.35 -13.44 43.13
C LEU A 1 -32.83 -13.10 43.19
N VAL A 2 -33.26 -12.34 44.20
CA VAL A 2 -34.66 -11.93 44.37
C VAL A 2 -34.65 -10.42 44.21
N THR A 3 -35.52 -9.88 43.37
CA THR A 3 -35.71 -8.42 43.28
C THR A 3 -37.19 -8.14 43.43
N ASN A 4 -37.59 -7.34 44.40
CA ASN A 4 -38.94 -6.84 44.44
C ASN A 4 -38.92 -5.36 44.81
N ASN A 5 -39.74 -4.56 44.14
CA ASN A 5 -39.77 -3.10 44.29
C ASN A 5 -40.43 -2.66 45.62
N SER A 6 -40.17 -3.36 46.73
CA SER A 6 -40.75 -3.10 48.02
C SER A 6 -39.79 -3.50 49.14
N ASP A 7 -39.46 -2.51 49.96
CA ASP A 7 -38.84 -2.69 51.28
C ASP A 7 -39.44 -3.88 52.03
N ARG A 8 -38.56 -4.60 52.72
CA ARG A 8 -38.93 -5.63 53.68
C ARG A 8 -39.70 -5.01 54.86
N ASN A 9 -40.99 -4.73 54.68
CA ASN A 9 -41.98 -4.36 55.70
C ASN A 9 -41.46 -3.44 56.84
N THR A 10 -41.56 -2.12 56.66
CA THR A 10 -41.74 -0.98 57.62
C THR A 10 -41.19 -1.00 59.06
N ASN A 11 -40.44 -2.01 59.51
CA ASN A 11 -39.95 -2.14 60.89
C ASN A 11 -38.42 -2.10 61.01
N PHE A 12 -37.68 -2.05 59.90
CA PHE A 12 -36.29 -1.66 59.91
C PHE A 12 -36.21 -0.17 59.60
N ALA A 13 -35.77 0.63 60.58
CA ALA A 13 -35.77 2.08 60.52
C ALA A 13 -34.65 2.67 59.63
N ASP A 14 -34.01 1.87 58.77
CA ASP A 14 -32.79 2.25 58.06
C ASP A 14 -32.80 2.03 56.54
N GLY A 15 -33.95 1.67 55.93
CA GLY A 15 -34.05 1.61 54.47
C GLY A 15 -33.22 0.51 53.82
N GLN A 16 -32.99 -0.60 54.53
CA GLN A 16 -32.29 -1.75 53.98
C GLN A 16 -33.14 -2.59 53.02
N ASP A 17 -32.53 -3.06 51.92
CA ASP A 17 -33.17 -3.80 50.81
C ASP A 17 -32.61 -5.24 50.63
N GLU A 18 -33.01 -5.93 49.55
CA GLU A 18 -32.54 -7.28 49.21
C GLU A 18 -31.05 -7.38 48.83
N PHE A 19 -30.38 -6.26 48.56
CA PHE A 19 -28.98 -6.20 48.12
C PHE A 19 -27.99 -6.00 49.27
N ASP A 20 -28.50 -5.57 50.44
CA ASP A 20 -27.68 -5.40 51.64
C ASP A 20 -27.10 -6.71 52.18
N ALA A 21 -25.81 -6.67 52.49
CA ALA A 21 -24.99 -7.80 52.94
C ALA A 21 -25.59 -8.56 54.15
N ASN A 22 -26.29 -7.88 55.04
CA ASN A 22 -26.89 -8.50 56.24
C ASN A 22 -28.27 -9.14 55.99
N ILE A 23 -28.90 -8.88 54.85
CA ILE A 23 -30.26 -9.33 54.53
C ILE A 23 -30.28 -10.37 53.39
N SER A 24 -29.38 -10.23 52.40
CA SER A 24 -29.36 -11.08 51.20
C SER A 24 -29.17 -12.57 51.49
N GLY A 25 -28.56 -12.90 52.64
CA GLY A 25 -28.19 -14.27 53.01
C GLY A 25 -27.12 -14.87 52.12
N TYR A 26 -26.53 -14.08 51.21
CA TYR A 26 -25.49 -14.51 50.29
C TYR A 26 -24.16 -14.48 51.00
N VAL A 27 -23.68 -15.65 51.45
CA VAL A 27 -22.47 -15.79 52.25
C VAL A 27 -21.43 -16.71 51.59
N ASP A 28 -20.16 -16.47 51.88
CA ASP A 28 -19.07 -17.38 51.52
C ASP A 28 -19.10 -18.69 52.34
N ALA A 29 -18.19 -19.62 52.04
CA ALA A 29 -18.06 -20.89 52.75
C ALA A 29 -17.77 -20.75 54.26
N ASN A 30 -17.38 -19.56 54.73
CA ASN A 30 -17.12 -19.25 56.14
C ASN A 30 -18.27 -18.46 56.79
N GLY A 31 -19.39 -18.27 56.08
CA GLY A 31 -20.55 -17.52 56.57
C GLY A 31 -20.38 -16.00 56.52
N ARG A 32 -19.38 -15.47 55.78
CA ARG A 32 -19.20 -14.03 55.59
C ARG A 32 -20.12 -13.54 54.48
N PRO A 33 -20.92 -12.47 54.70
CA PRO A 33 -21.79 -11.96 53.67
C PRO A 33 -20.99 -11.36 52.51
N LEU A 34 -21.45 -11.64 51.30
CA LEU A 34 -20.93 -11.11 50.04
C LEU A 34 -21.89 -10.08 49.49
N MET A 35 -21.35 -8.99 48.96
CA MET A 35 -22.15 -7.92 48.39
C MET A 35 -22.78 -8.38 47.08
N VAL A 36 -24.07 -8.09 46.94
CA VAL A 36 -24.77 -8.11 45.66
C VAL A 36 -24.97 -6.66 45.30
N GLN A 37 -24.38 -6.22 44.19
CA GLN A 37 -24.42 -4.82 43.79
C GLN A 37 -25.55 -4.58 42.79
N GLU A 38 -26.46 -3.68 43.12
CA GLU A 38 -27.35 -3.07 42.14
C GLU A 38 -26.56 -2.03 41.34
N ALA A 39 -26.53 -2.17 40.02
CA ALA A 39 -25.69 -1.33 39.18
C ALA A 39 -26.47 -0.18 38.53
N PHE A 40 -27.79 -0.26 38.34
CA PHE A 40 -28.59 0.82 37.74
C PHE A 40 -30.11 0.65 37.94
N ASP A 41 -30.80 1.71 38.37
CA ASP A 41 -32.25 1.92 38.27
C ASP A 41 -32.49 3.24 37.51
N VAL A 42 -33.05 3.19 36.31
CA VAL A 42 -33.54 4.41 35.62
C VAL A 42 -35.02 4.30 35.45
N GLY A 43 -35.73 5.25 36.06
CA GLY A 43 -37.12 5.50 35.72
C GLY A 43 -38.08 5.58 36.88
N ASP A 44 -37.66 6.07 38.05
CA ASP A 44 -38.51 6.31 39.23
C ASP A 44 -39.59 7.42 39.02
N ASN A 45 -40.02 7.64 37.77
CA ASN A 45 -41.14 8.51 37.38
C ASN A 45 -42.15 7.79 36.45
N GLY A 46 -42.22 6.45 36.50
CA GLY A 46 -43.31 5.69 35.86
C GLY A 46 -43.19 5.54 34.34
N ALA A 47 -41.97 5.45 33.80
CA ALA A 47 -41.75 5.12 32.39
C ALA A 47 -41.77 3.59 32.17
N PRO A 48 -42.33 3.08 31.05
CA PRO A 48 -42.46 1.65 30.77
C PRO A 48 -41.16 0.91 30.42
N ASP A 49 -40.02 1.59 30.34
CA ASP A 49 -38.77 1.07 29.72
C ASP A 49 -37.60 0.87 30.73
N ALA A 50 -37.89 0.65 32.01
CA ALA A 50 -36.87 0.52 33.05
C ALA A 50 -36.20 -0.87 33.06
N TRP A 51 -34.88 -0.91 32.85
CA TRP A 51 -34.04 -2.12 32.98
C TRP A 51 -33.30 -2.12 34.31
N ARG A 52 -33.23 -3.28 34.98
CA ARG A 52 -32.46 -3.49 36.21
C ARG A 52 -31.25 -4.36 35.93
N GLN A 53 -30.09 -3.95 36.45
CA GLN A 53 -28.86 -4.73 36.40
C GLN A 53 -28.37 -5.07 37.80
N VAL A 54 -28.02 -6.33 38.00
CA VAL A 54 -27.45 -6.82 39.25
C VAL A 54 -26.15 -7.57 38.98
N ARG A 55 -25.12 -7.30 39.80
CA ARG A 55 -23.87 -8.05 39.84
C ARG A 55 -23.79 -8.85 41.14
N ALA A 56 -23.48 -10.14 41.04
CA ALA A 56 -23.25 -11.02 42.18
C ALA A 56 -21.95 -11.82 41.97
N SER A 57 -21.08 -11.82 42.98
CA SER A 57 -19.83 -12.60 42.93
C SER A 57 -20.13 -14.09 42.94
N LEU A 58 -19.70 -14.86 41.93
CA LEU A 58 -19.86 -16.32 41.91
C LEU A 58 -18.77 -17.06 42.69
N ALA A 59 -17.86 -16.34 43.36
CA ALA A 59 -16.71 -16.91 44.07
C ALA A 59 -17.05 -18.01 45.09
N PRO A 60 -18.16 -17.97 45.86
CA PRO A 60 -18.53 -19.05 46.78
C PRO A 60 -18.72 -20.40 46.11
N PHE A 61 -19.05 -20.40 44.82
CA PHE A 61 -19.32 -21.60 44.06
C PHE A 61 -18.08 -22.11 43.30
N ALA A 62 -16.92 -21.47 43.49
CA ALA A 62 -15.66 -21.93 42.90
C ALA A 62 -15.34 -23.37 43.37
N GLY A 63 -15.05 -24.25 42.40
CA GLY A 63 -14.80 -25.67 42.67
C GLY A 63 -16.06 -26.53 42.86
N HIS A 64 -17.26 -25.94 42.86
CA HIS A 64 -18.51 -26.70 42.88
C HIS A 64 -18.89 -27.18 41.47
N GLN A 65 -19.41 -28.40 41.37
CA GLN A 65 -19.94 -28.95 40.12
C GLN A 65 -21.45 -28.74 40.03
N ASN A 66 -21.98 -28.55 38.80
CA ASN A 66 -23.41 -28.36 38.52
C ASN A 66 -24.05 -27.15 39.23
N VAL A 67 -23.32 -26.04 39.35
CA VAL A 67 -23.87 -24.77 39.84
C VAL A 67 -24.99 -24.34 38.89
N LYS A 68 -26.19 -24.12 39.43
CA LYS A 68 -27.35 -23.68 38.66
C LYS A 68 -27.77 -22.30 39.13
N ILE A 69 -27.86 -21.36 38.20
CA ILE A 69 -28.45 -20.05 38.45
C ILE A 69 -29.96 -20.19 38.25
N ARG A 70 -30.73 -19.83 39.28
CA ARG A 70 -32.19 -19.79 39.22
C ARG A 70 -32.68 -18.36 39.31
N PHE A 71 -33.51 -17.97 38.35
CA PHE A 71 -34.28 -16.74 38.38
C PHE A 71 -35.68 -17.06 38.90
N GLU A 72 -36.10 -16.36 39.95
CA GLU A 72 -37.44 -16.48 40.51
C GLU A 72 -38.13 -15.13 40.37
N PHE A 73 -39.28 -15.11 39.70
CA PHE A 73 -40.06 -13.90 39.47
C PHE A 73 -41.52 -14.11 39.83
N ASN A 74 -42.10 -13.13 40.51
CA ASN A 74 -43.52 -13.09 40.77
C ASN A 74 -44.03 -11.65 40.81
N THR A 75 -45.03 -11.34 39.99
CA THR A 75 -45.67 -10.01 39.92
C THR A 75 -46.41 -9.61 41.19
N SER A 76 -46.81 -10.56 42.05
CA SER A 76 -47.47 -10.30 43.34
C SER A 76 -46.49 -10.25 44.53
N GLY A 77 -45.19 -10.46 44.28
CA GLY A 77 -44.15 -10.46 45.31
C GLY A 77 -44.09 -11.71 46.21
N THR A 78 -45.00 -12.68 46.10
CA THR A 78 -44.93 -13.95 46.86
C THR A 78 -45.41 -15.15 46.04
N SER A 79 -44.54 -16.16 45.90
CA SER A 79 -44.84 -17.46 45.27
C SER A 79 -45.55 -18.46 46.20
N ARG A 80 -45.55 -18.19 47.52
CA ARG A 80 -46.18 -19.00 48.58
C ARG A 80 -45.78 -20.48 48.51
N SER A 81 -44.51 -20.74 48.21
CA SER A 81 -43.95 -22.09 48.19
C SER A 81 -44.07 -22.74 49.57
N GLN A 82 -44.39 -24.04 49.62
CA GLN A 82 -44.67 -24.79 50.87
C GLN A 82 -45.90 -24.30 51.66
N ASP A 83 -46.89 -23.73 50.97
CA ASP A 83 -48.26 -23.55 51.49
C ASP A 83 -49.16 -24.50 50.70
N GLU A 84 -49.57 -25.60 51.33
CA GLU A 84 -50.30 -26.67 50.68
C GLU A 84 -51.67 -26.23 50.11
N LEU A 85 -52.24 -25.10 50.55
CA LEU A 85 -53.54 -24.61 50.09
C LEU A 85 -53.45 -23.58 48.97
N ARG A 86 -52.34 -22.83 48.89
CA ARG A 86 -52.23 -21.67 48.00
C ARG A 86 -51.17 -21.86 46.92
N GLY A 87 -49.94 -22.18 47.30
CA GLY A 87 -48.81 -22.33 46.37
C GLY A 87 -48.42 -23.78 46.08
N GLY A 88 -48.92 -24.72 46.88
CA GLY A 88 -48.60 -26.14 46.84
C GLY A 88 -47.25 -26.47 47.48
N GLU A 89 -47.13 -27.70 47.96
CA GLU A 89 -45.87 -28.28 48.43
C GLU A 89 -45.02 -28.73 47.23
N GLU A 90 -43.79 -28.23 47.13
CA GLU A 90 -42.85 -28.59 46.08
C GLU A 90 -41.84 -29.64 46.54
N PHE A 91 -41.70 -30.67 45.72
CA PHE A 91 -40.84 -31.81 45.96
C PHE A 91 -40.02 -32.10 44.69
N VAL A 92 -38.71 -31.96 44.77
CA VAL A 92 -37.81 -32.07 43.61
C VAL A 92 -37.21 -33.47 43.54
N ALA A 93 -37.44 -34.15 42.41
CA ALA A 93 -36.85 -35.46 42.17
C ALA A 93 -35.33 -35.37 41.95
N VAL A 94 -34.65 -36.40 42.44
CA VAL A 94 -33.22 -36.63 42.18
C VAL A 94 -33.05 -37.82 41.25
N GLU A 95 -31.88 -37.95 40.62
CA GLU A 95 -31.54 -39.12 39.82
C GLU A 95 -31.48 -40.38 40.69
N GLY A 96 -31.86 -41.52 40.12
CA GLY A 96 -32.02 -42.77 40.86
C GLY A 96 -30.77 -43.23 41.61
N TRP A 97 -29.56 -42.94 41.12
CA TRP A 97 -28.31 -43.32 41.80
C TRP A 97 -28.08 -42.61 43.14
N LYS A 98 -28.83 -41.53 43.41
CA LYS A 98 -28.82 -40.80 44.68
C LYS A 98 -29.84 -41.34 45.69
N ILE A 99 -30.70 -42.28 45.27
CA ILE A 99 -31.74 -42.90 46.09
C ILE A 99 -31.19 -44.21 46.67
N ASN A 100 -31.36 -44.40 47.97
CA ASN A 100 -31.10 -45.67 48.63
C ASN A 100 -32.40 -46.46 48.77
N ASP A 101 -32.28 -47.77 48.80
CA ASP A 101 -33.42 -48.66 49.04
C ASP A 101 -34.01 -48.42 50.43
N GLY A 102 -35.34 -48.29 50.53
CA GLY A 102 -36.05 -48.00 51.78
C GLY A 102 -36.19 -46.50 52.14
N ASP A 103 -35.62 -45.61 51.32
CA ASP A 103 -35.85 -44.17 51.41
C ASP A 103 -37.35 -43.85 51.29
N ASN A 104 -37.88 -42.93 52.11
CA ASN A 104 -39.32 -42.69 52.19
C ASN A 104 -39.74 -41.26 52.57
N PHE A 105 -40.99 -40.94 52.24
CA PHE A 105 -41.67 -39.70 52.62
C PHE A 105 -43.14 -39.96 52.92
N THR A 106 -43.76 -39.09 53.73
CA THR A 106 -45.18 -39.19 54.08
C THR A 106 -45.97 -38.07 53.43
N VAL A 107 -47.13 -38.39 52.87
CA VAL A 107 -48.09 -37.42 52.33
C VAL A 107 -49.38 -37.49 53.12
N GLN A 108 -49.89 -36.33 53.51
CA GLN A 108 -51.15 -36.19 54.24
C GLN A 108 -52.10 -35.26 53.47
N ALA A 109 -53.31 -35.74 53.18
CA ALA A 109 -54.37 -34.92 52.61
C ALA A 109 -54.88 -33.89 53.63
N VAL A 110 -55.05 -32.64 53.20
CA VAL A 110 -55.55 -31.52 54.00
C VAL A 110 -56.73 -30.82 53.30
N ASP A 111 -57.48 -29.99 54.04
CA ASP A 111 -58.61 -29.15 53.57
C ASP A 111 -59.66 -29.82 52.65
N GLN A 112 -60.72 -30.34 53.26
CA GLN A 112 -61.90 -30.92 52.59
C GLN A 112 -61.65 -32.08 51.61
N VAL A 113 -60.43 -32.61 51.55
CA VAL A 113 -60.12 -33.95 51.02
C VAL A 113 -60.28 -34.97 52.16
N PRO A 114 -60.81 -36.19 51.93
CA PRO A 114 -60.91 -37.21 52.98
C PRO A 114 -59.56 -37.43 53.66
N THR A 115 -59.54 -37.39 55.00
CA THR A 115 -58.30 -37.46 55.78
C THR A 115 -57.62 -38.81 55.55
N GLN A 116 -56.59 -38.80 54.72
CA GLN A 116 -55.77 -39.95 54.37
C GLN A 116 -54.31 -39.55 54.51
N THR A 117 -53.55 -40.38 55.23
CA THR A 117 -52.09 -40.25 55.35
C THR A 117 -51.48 -41.53 54.81
N SER A 118 -50.44 -41.41 53.98
CA SER A 118 -49.75 -42.55 53.40
C SER A 118 -48.26 -42.27 53.31
N THR A 119 -47.45 -43.24 53.71
CA THR A 119 -45.99 -43.20 53.58
C THR A 119 -45.61 -43.94 52.31
N PHE A 120 -44.81 -43.28 51.47
CA PHE A 120 -44.32 -43.79 50.21
C PHE A 120 -42.85 -44.13 50.34
N GLU A 121 -42.45 -45.31 49.87
CA GLU A 121 -41.10 -45.84 49.99
C GLU A 121 -40.56 -46.22 48.61
N PHE A 122 -39.34 -45.77 48.31
CA PHE A 122 -38.62 -46.16 47.11
C PHE A 122 -38.07 -47.58 47.26
N ASP A 123 -38.48 -48.45 46.33
CA ASP A 123 -38.02 -49.83 46.24
C ASP A 123 -37.20 -49.99 44.97
N LEU A 124 -35.91 -50.24 45.16
CA LEU A 124 -34.91 -50.38 44.11
C LEU A 124 -34.69 -51.83 43.68
N GLY A 125 -35.46 -52.77 44.24
CA GLY A 125 -35.24 -54.20 44.11
C GLY A 125 -34.02 -54.65 44.90
N LEU A 126 -33.35 -55.71 44.45
CA LEU A 126 -32.11 -56.15 45.07
C LEU A 126 -30.98 -55.27 44.54
N VAL A 127 -30.31 -54.53 45.43
CA VAL A 127 -29.19 -53.65 45.07
C VAL A 127 -27.89 -54.31 45.49
N LEU A 128 -27.00 -54.55 44.52
CA LEU A 128 -25.71 -55.20 44.74
C LEU A 128 -24.57 -54.22 44.51
N ASN A 129 -23.68 -54.04 45.49
CA ASN A 129 -22.44 -53.29 45.37
C ASN A 129 -21.26 -54.26 45.29
N LEU A 130 -20.72 -54.44 44.09
CA LEU A 130 -19.79 -55.52 43.79
C LEU A 130 -18.33 -55.06 43.95
N PRO A 131 -17.46 -55.89 44.57
CA PRO A 131 -16.03 -55.60 44.68
C PRO A 131 -15.30 -55.79 43.34
N SER A 132 -14.05 -55.36 43.25
CA SER A 132 -13.17 -55.72 42.12
C SER A 132 -12.79 -57.21 42.17
N GLY A 133 -12.28 -57.74 41.06
CA GLY A 133 -11.81 -59.13 41.00
C GLY A 133 -10.73 -59.46 42.02
N ALA A 134 -9.94 -58.47 42.47
CA ALA A 134 -8.95 -58.64 43.55
C ALA A 134 -9.59 -58.85 44.93
N GLY A 135 -10.84 -58.42 45.13
CA GLY A 135 -11.59 -58.55 46.37
C GLY A 135 -12.51 -59.78 46.43
N ILE A 136 -12.38 -60.72 45.50
CA ILE A 136 -13.21 -61.94 45.40
C ILE A 136 -12.30 -63.18 45.47
N GLU A 137 -12.61 -64.10 46.38
CA GLU A 137 -11.97 -65.41 46.45
C GLU A 137 -12.74 -66.45 45.61
N ASN A 138 -12.02 -67.41 45.03
CA ASN A 138 -12.63 -68.45 44.21
C ASN A 138 -13.50 -69.38 45.08
N GLY A 139 -14.81 -69.39 44.85
CA GLY A 139 -15.80 -70.09 45.68
C GLY A 139 -16.72 -69.16 46.48
N ASP A 140 -16.45 -67.86 46.51
CA ASP A 140 -17.38 -66.85 47.02
C ASP A 140 -18.71 -66.93 46.27
N SER A 141 -19.82 -66.61 46.92
CA SER A 141 -21.14 -66.77 46.31
C SER A 141 -22.17 -65.73 46.72
N LEU A 142 -23.13 -65.51 45.81
CA LEU A 142 -24.31 -64.69 45.96
C LEU A 142 -25.55 -65.57 45.77
N THR A 143 -26.48 -65.56 46.72
CA THR A 143 -27.78 -66.23 46.61
C THR A 143 -28.86 -65.22 46.32
N VAL A 144 -29.59 -65.40 45.20
CA VAL A 144 -30.72 -64.55 44.78
C VAL A 144 -31.97 -65.43 44.67
N ASN A 145 -32.98 -65.11 45.48
CA ASN A 145 -34.25 -65.84 45.56
C ASN A 145 -34.06 -67.37 45.74
N GLY A 146 -33.14 -67.77 46.62
CA GLY A 146 -32.83 -69.18 46.91
C GLY A 146 -31.94 -69.89 45.89
N VAL A 147 -31.52 -69.22 44.81
CA VAL A 147 -30.56 -69.75 43.81
C VAL A 147 -29.17 -69.18 44.08
N THR A 148 -28.17 -70.05 44.27
CA THR A 148 -26.78 -69.66 44.53
C THR A 148 -25.98 -69.56 43.23
N TYR A 149 -25.28 -68.43 43.07
CA TYR A 149 -24.32 -68.13 42.01
C TYR A 149 -22.92 -68.04 42.62
N THR A 150 -21.96 -68.76 42.05
CA THR A 150 -20.62 -68.94 42.63
C THR A 150 -19.56 -68.28 41.74
N PHE A 151 -18.67 -67.48 42.31
CA PHE A 151 -17.56 -66.86 41.58
C PHE A 151 -16.45 -67.88 41.34
N SER A 152 -16.03 -68.02 40.08
CA SER A 152 -15.00 -68.96 39.65
C SER A 152 -13.96 -68.30 38.75
N GLN A 153 -12.68 -68.57 38.94
CA GLN A 153 -11.64 -68.09 38.00
C GLN A 153 -11.57 -68.93 36.71
N THR A 154 -12.22 -70.10 36.67
CA THR A 154 -12.02 -71.11 35.61
C THR A 154 -13.31 -71.63 34.98
N SER A 155 -14.47 -71.44 35.59
CA SER A 155 -15.77 -71.93 35.11
C SER A 155 -16.76 -70.79 34.88
N ASN A 156 -17.49 -70.85 33.76
CA ASN A 156 -18.68 -70.04 33.49
C ASN A 156 -19.94 -70.91 33.31
N ALA A 157 -19.89 -72.17 33.73
CA ALA A 157 -20.96 -73.14 33.49
C ALA A 157 -22.08 -73.04 34.55
N GLY A 158 -23.34 -73.27 34.15
CA GLY A 158 -24.48 -73.16 35.07
C GLY A 158 -24.55 -71.78 35.75
N ASN A 159 -24.65 -71.79 37.08
CA ASN A 159 -24.71 -70.58 37.91
C ASN A 159 -23.33 -70.00 38.27
N ASP A 160 -22.23 -70.55 37.74
CA ASP A 160 -20.90 -70.01 37.99
C ASP A 160 -20.69 -68.68 37.24
N ILE A 161 -20.08 -67.71 37.90
CA ILE A 161 -19.72 -66.38 37.38
C ILE A 161 -18.20 -66.35 37.17
N GLN A 162 -17.75 -66.39 35.91
CA GLN A 162 -16.32 -66.38 35.62
C GLN A 162 -15.70 -64.98 35.79
N TYR A 163 -14.61 -64.86 36.55
CA TYR A 163 -13.90 -63.60 36.79
C TYR A 163 -12.36 -63.74 36.72
N ALA A 164 -11.65 -62.61 36.62
CA ALA A 164 -10.20 -62.50 36.71
C ALA A 164 -9.80 -61.52 37.83
N VAL A 165 -8.66 -61.74 38.49
CA VAL A 165 -8.19 -60.87 39.59
C VAL A 165 -7.91 -59.42 39.16
N THR A 166 -7.68 -59.18 37.86
CA THR A 166 -7.49 -57.84 37.28
C THR A 166 -8.80 -57.14 36.90
N ASP A 167 -9.94 -57.82 37.00
CA ASP A 167 -11.24 -57.22 36.69
C ASP A 167 -11.51 -56.03 37.60
N SER A 168 -11.93 -54.92 37.02
CA SER A 168 -12.46 -53.81 37.80
C SER A 168 -13.79 -54.20 38.44
N ALA A 169 -14.23 -53.45 39.45
CA ALA A 169 -15.55 -53.66 40.05
C ALA A 169 -16.70 -53.50 39.04
N ALA A 170 -16.51 -52.69 37.99
CA ALA A 170 -17.44 -52.54 36.89
C ALA A 170 -17.51 -53.78 35.99
N ASP A 171 -16.37 -54.42 35.73
CA ASP A 171 -16.31 -55.67 34.94
C ASP A 171 -17.02 -56.80 35.68
N ILE A 172 -16.83 -56.90 37.01
CA ILE A 172 -17.55 -57.84 37.86
C ILE A 172 -19.05 -57.58 37.82
N ALA A 173 -19.50 -56.32 37.94
CA ALA A 173 -20.92 -55.98 37.85
C ALA A 173 -21.56 -56.39 36.52
N THR A 174 -20.85 -56.18 35.41
CA THR A 174 -21.31 -56.61 34.08
C THR A 174 -21.41 -58.14 33.99
N LYS A 175 -20.46 -58.87 34.55
CA LYS A 175 -20.45 -60.35 34.57
C LYS A 175 -21.57 -60.92 35.45
N VAL A 176 -21.80 -60.33 36.62
CA VAL A 176 -22.91 -60.70 37.51
C VAL A 176 -24.26 -60.39 36.86
N ALA A 177 -24.40 -59.22 36.24
CA ALA A 177 -25.59 -58.82 35.50
C ALA A 177 -25.91 -59.84 34.40
N ALA A 178 -24.95 -60.15 33.53
CA ALA A 178 -25.13 -61.09 32.43
C ALA A 178 -25.63 -62.48 32.88
N LYS A 179 -25.26 -62.92 34.09
CA LYS A 179 -25.74 -64.17 34.68
C LYS A 179 -27.15 -64.04 35.24
N LEU A 180 -27.42 -62.98 35.99
CA LEU A 180 -28.71 -62.75 36.62
C LEU A 180 -29.83 -62.35 35.64
N THR A 181 -29.53 -61.64 34.53
CA THR A 181 -30.51 -61.22 33.52
C THR A 181 -31.32 -62.39 32.94
N THR A 182 -30.76 -63.60 32.97
CA THR A 182 -31.44 -64.82 32.50
C THR A 182 -32.66 -65.21 33.34
N SER A 183 -32.72 -64.77 34.60
CA SER A 183 -33.76 -65.12 35.57
C SER A 183 -34.48 -63.89 36.14
N PHE A 184 -33.82 -62.74 36.20
CA PHE A 184 -34.34 -61.48 36.74
C PHE A 184 -33.84 -60.31 35.90
N PRO A 185 -34.66 -59.34 35.49
CA PRO A 185 -34.18 -58.12 34.85
C PRO A 185 -33.12 -57.42 35.71
N THR A 186 -32.06 -56.94 35.08
CA THR A 186 -30.95 -56.26 35.77
C THR A 186 -30.59 -54.94 35.13
N THR A 187 -30.23 -53.95 35.93
CA THR A 187 -29.84 -52.61 35.47
C THR A 187 -28.55 -52.19 36.17
N VAL A 188 -27.48 -51.94 35.39
CA VAL A 188 -26.21 -51.43 35.92
C VAL A 188 -26.30 -49.91 36.11
N ASN A 189 -25.76 -49.40 37.21
CA ASN A 189 -25.74 -47.97 37.48
C ASN A 189 -24.68 -47.26 36.59
N PRO A 190 -25.08 -46.31 35.72
CA PRO A 190 -24.15 -45.67 34.78
C PRO A 190 -23.14 -44.72 35.43
N GLN A 191 -23.44 -44.21 36.64
CA GLN A 191 -22.57 -43.28 37.38
C GLN A 191 -21.71 -44.03 38.43
N ARG A 192 -22.15 -45.21 38.86
CA ARG A 192 -21.41 -46.12 39.76
C ARG A 192 -21.41 -47.53 39.17
N PRO A 193 -20.56 -47.80 38.17
CA PRO A 193 -20.66 -49.02 37.36
C PRO A 193 -20.40 -50.32 38.14
N ASN A 194 -19.97 -50.26 39.40
CA ASN A 194 -19.88 -51.39 40.32
C ASN A 194 -21.19 -51.75 41.06
N THR A 195 -22.26 -50.98 40.87
CA THR A 195 -23.56 -51.22 41.51
C THR A 195 -24.60 -51.73 40.50
N LEU A 196 -25.39 -52.72 40.91
CA LEU A 196 -26.36 -53.43 40.07
C LEU A 196 -27.72 -53.53 40.77
N ASN A 197 -28.78 -53.04 40.11
CA ASN A 197 -30.17 -53.32 40.49
C ASN A 197 -30.64 -54.63 39.84
N VAL A 198 -31.33 -55.46 40.61
CA VAL A 198 -31.93 -56.72 40.15
C VAL A 198 -33.41 -56.72 40.54
N ASP A 199 -34.30 -56.82 39.55
CA ASP A 199 -35.75 -56.88 39.75
C ASP A 199 -36.17 -58.29 40.21
N ALA A 200 -35.82 -58.61 41.45
CA ALA A 200 -36.10 -59.89 42.08
C ALA A 200 -37.42 -59.84 42.91
N PRO A 201 -38.07 -60.99 43.17
CA PRO A 201 -39.36 -61.02 43.88
C PRO A 201 -39.29 -60.54 45.33
N VAL A 202 -40.30 -59.78 45.76
CA VAL A 202 -40.47 -59.40 47.17
C VAL A 202 -40.64 -60.65 48.05
N GLY A 203 -39.92 -60.71 49.18
CA GLY A 203 -39.96 -61.84 50.11
C GLY A 203 -39.09 -63.05 49.72
N GLY A 204 -38.21 -62.91 48.72
CA GLY A 204 -37.21 -63.92 48.36
C GLY A 204 -36.06 -64.04 49.39
N THR A 205 -35.27 -65.12 49.30
CA THR A 205 -34.06 -65.30 50.11
C THR A 205 -32.84 -64.72 49.42
N TYR A 206 -32.19 -63.73 50.04
CA TYR A 206 -31.00 -63.02 49.53
C TYR A 206 -29.86 -63.10 50.54
N SER A 207 -28.70 -63.60 50.13
CA SER A 207 -27.53 -63.70 51.02
C SER A 207 -26.23 -63.77 50.23
N VAL A 208 -25.12 -63.46 50.90
CA VAL A 208 -23.77 -63.66 50.37
C VAL A 208 -22.98 -64.60 51.27
N SER A 209 -22.00 -65.31 50.70
CA SER A 209 -21.06 -66.15 51.43
C SER A 209 -19.65 -65.90 50.88
N GLY A 210 -18.69 -65.62 51.76
CA GLY A 210 -17.32 -65.23 51.38
C GLY A 210 -17.15 -63.76 50.99
N LEU A 211 -18.19 -63.13 50.43
CA LEU A 211 -18.21 -61.69 50.15
C LEU A 211 -18.58 -60.84 51.38
N PRO A 212 -18.20 -59.55 51.40
CA PRO A 212 -18.63 -58.61 52.43
C PRO A 212 -20.16 -58.50 52.51
N ALA A 213 -20.71 -58.41 53.73
CA ALA A 213 -22.15 -58.22 53.93
C ALA A 213 -22.68 -56.94 53.24
N SER A 214 -21.82 -55.93 53.07
CA SER A 214 -22.11 -54.70 52.33
C SER A 214 -22.29 -54.89 50.82
N THR A 215 -22.08 -56.10 50.29
CA THR A 215 -22.37 -56.40 48.89
C THR A 215 -23.87 -56.33 48.60
N ILE A 216 -24.74 -56.63 49.57
CA ILE A 216 -26.18 -56.38 49.45
C ILE A 216 -26.47 -55.04 50.11
N GLN A 217 -26.87 -54.04 49.32
CA GLN A 217 -27.19 -52.68 49.79
C GLN A 217 -28.70 -52.46 49.97
N GLY A 218 -29.54 -53.27 49.33
CA GLY A 218 -31.01 -53.16 49.38
C GLY A 218 -31.66 -54.49 48.98
N VAL A 219 -32.89 -54.73 49.44
CA VAL A 219 -33.64 -55.96 49.17
C VAL A 219 -35.05 -55.64 48.66
N PRO A 220 -35.61 -56.40 47.69
CA PRO A 220 -36.90 -56.06 47.12
C PRO A 220 -38.04 -56.04 48.15
N GLY A 221 -38.78 -54.94 48.17
CA GLY A 221 -39.95 -54.76 49.01
C GLY A 221 -40.03 -53.37 49.63
N VAL A 222 -40.99 -53.20 50.54
CA VAL A 222 -41.14 -52.00 51.35
C VAL A 222 -41.38 -52.36 52.80
N SER A 223 -41.10 -51.43 53.72
CA SER A 223 -41.35 -51.61 55.14
C SER A 223 -42.85 -51.50 55.48
N GLY A 224 -43.36 -52.48 56.22
CA GLY A 224 -44.72 -52.44 56.80
C GLY A 224 -45.84 -52.25 55.76
N THR A 225 -46.63 -51.19 55.91
CA THR A 225 -47.76 -50.85 55.03
C THR A 225 -47.45 -49.68 54.09
N ASN A 226 -46.17 -49.38 53.84
CA ASN A 226 -45.77 -48.29 52.98
C ASN A 226 -46.21 -48.54 51.52
N VAL A 227 -46.48 -47.46 50.80
CA VAL A 227 -46.82 -47.50 49.37
C VAL A 227 -45.53 -47.58 48.56
N ARG A 228 -45.42 -48.64 47.76
CA ARG A 228 -44.23 -48.90 46.94
C ARG A 228 -44.12 -47.92 45.77
N ILE A 229 -42.96 -47.29 45.65
CA ILE A 229 -42.50 -46.57 44.45
C ILE A 229 -41.38 -47.40 43.83
N LYS A 230 -41.66 -48.10 42.73
CA LYS A 230 -40.68 -48.94 42.05
C LYS A 230 -39.81 -48.10 41.13
N VAL A 231 -38.49 -48.08 41.36
CA VAL A 231 -37.50 -47.30 40.61
C VAL A 231 -36.17 -48.05 40.49
N THR A 232 -35.23 -47.55 39.68
CA THR A 232 -33.87 -48.10 39.57
C THR A 232 -32.81 -47.01 39.70
N GLN A 233 -31.55 -47.36 39.98
CA GLN A 233 -30.47 -46.36 40.08
C GLN A 233 -30.10 -45.72 38.73
N ALA A 234 -30.55 -46.27 37.61
CA ALA A 234 -30.33 -45.70 36.28
C ALA A 234 -31.43 -44.71 35.87
N ASP A 235 -32.52 -44.61 36.63
CA ASP A 235 -33.63 -43.72 36.30
C ASP A 235 -33.19 -42.26 36.41
N SER A 236 -33.56 -41.46 35.40
CA SER A 236 -33.39 -40.01 35.46
C SER A 236 -34.32 -39.39 36.51
N ALA A 237 -34.02 -38.17 36.96
CA ALA A 237 -34.87 -37.47 37.91
C ALA A 237 -36.33 -37.31 37.41
N ASP A 238 -36.55 -37.17 36.09
CA ASP A 238 -37.90 -37.14 35.50
C ASP A 238 -38.63 -38.48 35.65
N GLN A 239 -37.92 -39.59 35.44
CA GLN A 239 -38.50 -40.94 35.60
C GLN A 239 -38.85 -41.22 37.06
N ILE A 240 -38.01 -40.80 38.01
CA ILE A 240 -38.31 -40.87 39.44
C ILE A 240 -39.54 -40.04 39.79
N ARG A 241 -39.62 -38.78 39.34
CA ARG A 241 -40.79 -37.90 39.53
C ARG A 241 -42.07 -38.56 39.03
N ASP A 242 -42.04 -39.15 37.85
CA ASP A 242 -43.23 -39.76 37.25
C ASP A 242 -43.64 -41.06 37.95
N ALA A 243 -42.68 -41.85 38.46
CA ALA A 243 -42.97 -42.99 39.33
C ALA A 243 -43.67 -42.56 40.63
N VAL A 244 -43.24 -41.45 41.23
CA VAL A 244 -43.90 -40.85 42.40
C VAL A 244 -45.33 -40.38 42.06
N ARG A 245 -45.54 -39.70 40.93
CA ARG A 245 -46.88 -39.28 40.47
C ARG A 245 -47.82 -40.46 40.29
N ALA A 246 -47.33 -41.54 39.69
CA ALA A 246 -48.12 -42.75 39.50
C ALA A 246 -48.54 -43.35 40.86
N ALA A 247 -47.62 -43.38 41.84
CA ALA A 247 -47.92 -43.86 43.18
C ALA A 247 -48.94 -42.96 43.91
N LEU A 248 -48.81 -41.63 43.80
CA LEU A 248 -49.75 -40.66 44.38
C LEU A 248 -51.15 -40.78 43.75
N ALA A 249 -51.23 -40.85 42.42
CA ALA A 249 -52.49 -41.04 41.70
C ALA A 249 -53.18 -42.34 42.12
N ALA A 250 -52.43 -43.43 42.24
CA ALA A 250 -52.97 -44.71 42.68
C ALA A 250 -53.52 -44.67 44.12
N THR A 251 -52.95 -43.83 44.97
CA THR A 251 -53.25 -43.78 46.42
C THR A 251 -54.37 -42.81 46.77
N PHE A 252 -54.36 -41.61 46.18
CA PHE A 252 -55.19 -40.48 46.59
C PHE A 252 -56.27 -40.07 45.58
N ASN A 253 -56.17 -40.48 44.30
CA ASN A 253 -57.22 -40.12 43.35
C ASN A 253 -58.52 -40.87 43.64
N ALA A 254 -59.65 -40.26 43.26
CA ALA A 254 -60.96 -40.90 43.37
C ALA A 254 -61.04 -42.22 42.59
N VAL A 255 -61.91 -43.12 43.05
CA VAL A 255 -62.16 -44.41 42.38
C VAL A 255 -62.56 -44.19 40.92
N GLY A 256 -61.84 -44.81 39.98
CA GLY A 256 -61.97 -44.61 38.53
C GLY A 256 -60.97 -43.61 37.94
N GLN A 257 -60.14 -42.96 38.76
CA GLN A 257 -59.10 -42.00 38.35
C GLN A 257 -57.69 -42.39 38.85
N GLN A 258 -57.49 -43.61 39.35
CA GLN A 258 -56.23 -44.05 39.97
C GLN A 258 -55.00 -44.03 39.03
N THR A 259 -55.20 -43.94 37.71
CA THR A 259 -54.11 -43.82 36.72
C THR A 259 -53.97 -42.40 36.16
N ASN A 260 -54.81 -41.45 36.59
CA ASN A 260 -54.79 -40.08 36.10
C ASN A 260 -53.70 -39.27 36.84
N VAL A 261 -52.51 -39.19 36.26
CA VAL A 261 -51.38 -38.46 36.83
C VAL A 261 -51.49 -36.94 36.62
N ASP A 262 -52.36 -36.45 35.75
CA ASP A 262 -52.49 -35.01 35.42
C ASP A 262 -53.03 -34.17 36.58
N VAL A 263 -53.64 -34.83 37.58
CA VAL A 263 -54.07 -34.22 38.85
C VAL A 263 -52.86 -33.74 39.68
N TRP A 264 -51.65 -34.19 39.35
CA TRP A 264 -50.39 -33.89 40.04
C TRP A 264 -49.46 -33.06 39.14
N PRO A 265 -49.47 -31.71 39.24
CA PRO A 265 -48.71 -30.81 38.38
C PRO A 265 -47.19 -30.96 38.50
N ILE A 266 -46.47 -30.78 37.39
CA ILE A 266 -45.01 -30.85 37.31
C ILE A 266 -44.39 -29.61 36.67
N TYR A 267 -43.18 -29.27 37.10
CA TYR A 267 -42.33 -28.21 36.53
C TYR A 267 -40.90 -28.74 36.40
N GLY A 268 -40.56 -29.30 35.24
CA GLY A 268 -39.34 -30.10 35.10
C GLY A 268 -39.33 -31.22 36.14
N THR A 269 -38.20 -31.47 36.79
CA THR A 269 -38.07 -32.53 37.82
C THR A 269 -38.82 -32.26 39.12
N THR A 270 -39.51 -31.12 39.24
CA THR A 270 -40.28 -30.73 40.44
C THR A 270 -41.73 -31.18 40.34
N LEU A 271 -42.21 -31.83 41.39
CA LEU A 271 -43.62 -32.15 41.60
C LEU A 271 -44.22 -31.12 42.56
N ARG A 272 -45.42 -30.61 42.26
CA ARG A 272 -46.13 -29.66 43.13
C ARG A 272 -47.46 -30.25 43.60
N LEU A 273 -47.67 -30.32 44.91
CA LEU A 273 -48.83 -30.97 45.54
C LEU A 273 -49.75 -29.92 46.17
N PHE A 274 -50.98 -29.82 45.67
CA PHE A 274 -52.01 -28.94 46.24
C PHE A 274 -52.97 -29.73 47.13
N LYS A 275 -53.26 -29.19 48.31
CA LYS A 275 -54.07 -29.79 49.39
C LYS A 275 -53.46 -31.05 50.00
N TYR A 276 -52.15 -31.24 49.84
CA TYR A 276 -51.43 -32.32 50.49
C TYR A 276 -50.16 -31.76 51.13
N ALA A 277 -49.99 -32.04 52.42
CA ALA A 277 -48.76 -31.73 53.14
C ALA A 277 -47.77 -32.90 52.96
N VAL A 278 -46.50 -32.57 52.71
CA VAL A 278 -45.41 -33.55 52.58
C VAL A 278 -44.51 -33.45 53.79
N THR A 279 -44.24 -34.59 54.43
CA THR A 279 -43.22 -34.71 55.46
C THR A 279 -42.09 -35.59 54.93
N ALA A 280 -40.95 -34.98 54.62
CA ALA A 280 -39.73 -35.69 54.28
C ALA A 280 -39.17 -36.36 55.54
N ASN A 281 -39.18 -37.70 55.58
CA ASN A 281 -38.53 -38.44 56.66
C ASN A 281 -37.07 -38.71 56.27
N ASN A 282 -36.83 -39.80 55.54
CA ASN A 282 -35.54 -40.16 54.97
C ASN A 282 -35.63 -40.06 53.44
N SER A 283 -36.04 -38.89 52.95
CA SER A 283 -36.29 -38.68 51.53
C SER A 283 -35.05 -38.12 50.82
N PRO A 284 -34.59 -38.75 49.74
CA PRO A 284 -33.54 -38.22 48.87
C PRO A 284 -34.09 -37.16 47.91
N MET A 285 -35.41 -37.07 47.75
CA MET A 285 -36.04 -35.94 47.08
C MET A 285 -35.97 -34.69 47.97
N VAL A 286 -35.63 -33.57 47.35
CA VAL A 286 -35.45 -32.30 48.04
C VAL A 286 -36.81 -31.63 48.18
N GLN A 287 -37.31 -31.54 49.41
CA GLN A 287 -38.40 -30.63 49.73
C GLN A 287 -37.86 -29.21 49.59
N ALA A 288 -38.53 -28.36 48.80
CA ALA A 288 -38.08 -26.98 48.64
C ALA A 288 -38.09 -26.27 50.01
N SER A 289 -37.07 -25.49 50.33
CA SER A 289 -37.22 -24.51 51.42
C SER A 289 -38.22 -23.44 50.99
N ILE A 290 -38.79 -22.71 51.95
CA ILE A 290 -39.49 -21.44 51.64
C ILE A 290 -38.56 -20.63 50.76
N ARG A 291 -39.02 -20.29 49.55
CA ARG A 291 -38.23 -19.52 48.59
C ARG A 291 -37.91 -18.16 49.18
N LEU A 292 -36.69 -17.67 48.97
CA LEU A 292 -36.26 -16.35 49.44
C LEU A 292 -37.21 -15.24 48.95
N GLY A 293 -37.77 -15.38 47.74
CA GLY A 293 -38.77 -14.45 47.19
C GLY A 293 -40.04 -14.33 48.03
N ASP A 294 -40.43 -15.37 48.77
CA ASP A 294 -41.61 -15.34 49.63
C ASP A 294 -41.42 -14.48 50.88
N ALA A 295 -40.18 -14.15 51.24
CA ALA A 295 -39.84 -13.31 52.39
C ALA A 295 -40.05 -11.80 52.14
N PHE A 296 -40.24 -11.39 50.88
CA PHE A 296 -40.37 -10.00 50.50
C PHE A 296 -41.77 -9.62 49.96
N GLY A 297 -42.64 -10.60 49.73
CA GLY A 297 -44.04 -10.36 49.38
C GLY A 297 -44.91 -9.94 50.56
N ALA A 298 -46.12 -9.45 50.27
CA ALA A 298 -47.09 -9.05 51.29
C ALA A 298 -47.41 -10.23 52.25
N ASP A 299 -47.01 -10.08 53.52
CA ASP A 299 -47.08 -11.09 54.58
C ASP A 299 -48.50 -11.71 54.75
N ALA A 300 -48.51 -12.97 55.17
CA ALA A 300 -49.63 -13.88 55.35
C ALA A 300 -50.64 -13.50 56.46
N ARG A 301 -50.77 -12.21 56.81
CA ARG A 301 -51.72 -11.72 57.83
C ARG A 301 -52.90 -10.93 57.28
N ILE A 302 -52.99 -10.75 55.97
CA ILE A 302 -54.15 -10.10 55.33
C ILE A 302 -55.25 -11.16 55.12
N THR A 303 -56.34 -11.03 55.86
CA THR A 303 -57.47 -11.97 55.89
C THR A 303 -58.50 -11.74 54.78
N SER A 304 -58.23 -10.85 53.81
CA SER A 304 -59.14 -10.49 52.72
C SER A 304 -58.51 -10.77 51.35
N LEU A 305 -59.22 -11.54 50.52
CA LEU A 305 -58.85 -11.86 49.13
C LEU A 305 -58.87 -10.66 48.18
N SER A 306 -59.39 -9.49 48.60
CA SER A 306 -59.60 -8.34 47.71
C SER A 306 -58.36 -7.49 47.45
N ASP A 307 -57.36 -7.53 48.34
CA ASP A 307 -56.27 -6.54 48.34
C ASP A 307 -54.90 -7.18 47.99
N MET A 308 -54.85 -8.50 47.74
CA MET A 308 -53.59 -9.24 47.60
C MET A 308 -53.03 -9.34 46.18
N ASP A 309 -53.74 -8.80 45.18
CA ASP A 309 -53.43 -9.00 43.74
C ASP A 309 -53.40 -7.71 42.90
N GLU A 310 -53.48 -6.51 43.48
CA GLU A 310 -53.61 -5.25 42.70
C GLU A 310 -52.47 -5.02 41.68
N ARG A 311 -51.23 -5.48 41.97
CA ARG A 311 -50.09 -5.35 41.03
C ARG A 311 -50.01 -6.46 39.97
N ALA A 312 -50.65 -7.61 40.18
CA ALA A 312 -50.71 -8.67 39.18
C ALA A 312 -51.75 -8.38 38.07
N GLN A 313 -52.71 -7.48 38.33
CA GLN A 313 -53.82 -7.20 37.41
C GLN A 313 -53.50 -6.12 36.35
N GLN A 314 -52.40 -5.36 36.49
CA GLN A 314 -52.04 -4.26 35.57
C GLN A 314 -50.61 -4.34 35.00
N ASN A 315 -50.06 -5.53 34.78
CA ASN A 315 -48.72 -5.70 34.18
C ASN A 315 -48.72 -5.77 32.63
N ASN A 316 -49.83 -5.38 31.99
CA ASN A 316 -50.04 -5.45 30.54
C ASN A 316 -49.76 -6.82 29.88
N PHE A 317 -49.71 -7.92 30.66
CA PHE A 317 -49.30 -9.27 30.22
C PHE A 317 -47.86 -9.38 29.70
N GLU A 318 -47.00 -8.39 29.92
CA GLU A 318 -45.67 -8.33 29.30
C GLU A 318 -44.63 -9.23 29.99
N GLY A 319 -44.87 -9.66 31.23
CA GLY A 319 -44.00 -10.62 31.93
C GLY A 319 -42.68 -10.02 32.41
N LEU A 320 -41.65 -10.86 32.57
CA LEU A 320 -40.26 -10.46 32.85
C LEU A 320 -39.44 -10.74 31.59
N PHE A 321 -38.72 -9.73 31.10
CA PHE A 321 -37.69 -9.91 30.08
C PHE A 321 -36.33 -10.01 30.77
N ILE A 322 -35.59 -11.08 30.48
CA ILE A 322 -34.18 -11.21 30.85
C ILE A 322 -33.42 -11.02 29.56
N ASP A 323 -32.58 -10.00 29.51
CA ASP A 323 -31.67 -9.74 28.40
C ASP A 323 -30.25 -9.62 28.97
N ASP A 324 -29.29 -10.18 28.23
CA ASP A 324 -27.88 -10.42 28.56
C ASP A 324 -27.58 -11.09 29.93
N ILE A 325 -27.03 -12.31 29.89
CA ILE A 325 -26.38 -12.96 31.06
C ILE A 325 -24.88 -12.95 30.82
N ILE A 326 -24.15 -12.22 31.66
CA ILE A 326 -22.69 -12.07 31.54
C ILE A 326 -22.01 -12.77 32.71
N VAL A 327 -21.02 -13.59 32.40
CA VAL A 327 -20.15 -14.22 33.37
C VAL A 327 -18.72 -13.82 33.03
N GLY A 328 -18.18 -12.86 33.78
CA GLY A 328 -16.81 -12.37 33.65
C GLY A 328 -15.88 -12.93 34.73
N LEU A 329 -14.57 -12.82 34.49
CA LEU A 329 -13.55 -13.07 35.49
C LEU A 329 -13.26 -11.77 36.24
N ALA A 330 -13.36 -11.80 37.57
CA ALA A 330 -13.21 -10.61 38.43
C ALA A 330 -11.87 -9.88 38.23
N GLU A 331 -10.81 -10.60 37.84
CA GLU A 331 -9.47 -10.06 37.64
C GLU A 331 -9.20 -9.46 36.24
N ARG A 332 -10.13 -9.59 35.28
CA ARG A 332 -9.94 -9.13 33.89
C ARG A 332 -10.92 -8.08 33.40
N GLY A 333 -11.80 -7.59 34.28
CA GLY A 333 -12.82 -6.60 33.95
C GLY A 333 -13.88 -7.13 32.97
N GLU A 334 -15.02 -6.47 32.90
CA GLU A 334 -16.15 -6.88 32.05
C GLU A 334 -16.82 -5.64 31.46
N ALA A 335 -17.14 -5.68 30.15
CA ALA A 335 -17.78 -4.58 29.44
C ALA A 335 -18.84 -5.12 28.46
N VAL A 336 -19.98 -4.45 28.39
CA VAL A 336 -21.06 -4.76 27.44
C VAL A 336 -21.01 -3.77 26.30
N VAL A 337 -20.85 -4.27 25.07
CA VAL A 337 -20.78 -3.45 23.85
C VAL A 337 -21.68 -4.04 22.77
N SER A 338 -22.99 -4.07 23.03
CA SER A 338 -24.00 -4.27 22.01
C SER A 338 -25.29 -3.55 22.39
N ASN A 339 -25.69 -2.57 21.57
CA ASN A 339 -27.08 -2.11 21.53
C ASN A 339 -27.63 -2.50 20.16
N PRO A 340 -28.78 -3.19 20.06
CA PRO A 340 -29.46 -3.34 18.78
C PRO A 340 -29.81 -1.97 18.18
N PRO A 341 -29.74 -1.82 16.85
CA PRO A 341 -29.89 -0.53 16.19
C PRO A 341 -31.38 -0.11 16.12
N VAL A 342 -31.97 0.46 17.18
CA VAL A 342 -33.32 1.05 17.08
C VAL A 342 -33.51 2.33 17.90
N ARG A 343 -33.52 3.46 17.17
CA ARG A 343 -34.40 4.65 17.32
C ARG A 343 -34.86 5.09 18.73
N ALA A 344 -33.96 5.58 19.59
CA ALA A 344 -34.35 6.55 20.62
C ALA A 344 -33.23 7.59 20.85
N PRO A 345 -33.45 8.89 20.58
CA PRO A 345 -32.41 9.92 20.61
C PRO A 345 -32.06 10.46 22.01
N ASN A 346 -32.54 9.84 23.09
CA ASN A 346 -32.53 10.43 24.43
C ASN A 346 -31.77 9.61 25.50
N PHE A 347 -30.86 8.72 25.12
CA PHE A 347 -29.98 8.11 26.13
C PHE A 347 -28.83 9.06 26.47
N GLN A 348 -28.93 9.70 27.64
CA GLN A 348 -27.79 10.37 28.26
C GLN A 348 -26.73 9.32 28.56
N ASN A 349 -25.50 9.62 28.14
CA ASN A 349 -24.30 8.83 28.38
C ASN A 349 -24.07 8.78 29.91
N ASN A 350 -24.70 7.83 30.59
CA ASN A 350 -24.61 7.71 32.03
C ASN A 350 -23.28 7.05 32.38
N ALA A 351 -22.35 7.86 32.88
CA ALA A 351 -21.04 7.46 33.37
C ALA A 351 -21.05 6.46 34.56
N GLY A 352 -22.21 5.91 34.94
CA GLY A 352 -22.36 4.97 36.05
C GLY A 352 -22.11 3.49 35.71
N PHE A 353 -21.91 3.14 34.44
CA PHE A 353 -21.57 1.76 34.03
C PHE A 353 -20.20 1.28 34.56
N PHE A 354 -19.36 2.20 35.04
CA PHE A 354 -18.04 1.90 35.60
C PHE A 354 -17.99 2.25 37.09
N SER A 355 -18.79 1.56 37.90
CA SER A 355 -18.48 1.50 39.32
C SER A 355 -17.42 0.42 39.50
N ALA A 356 -16.21 0.82 39.91
CA ALA A 356 -15.17 -0.11 40.34
C ALA A 356 -15.76 -1.06 41.39
N ASN A 357 -15.30 -2.30 41.42
CA ASN A 357 -15.73 -3.28 42.42
C ASN A 357 -15.34 -2.73 43.81
N LEU A 358 -16.29 -2.12 44.52
CA LEU A 358 -16.12 -1.58 45.88
C LEU A 358 -16.09 -2.70 46.94
N GLU A 359 -15.80 -3.94 46.55
CA GLU A 359 -15.61 -5.07 47.47
C GLU A 359 -14.47 -4.83 48.49
N TYR A 360 -13.64 -3.81 48.23
CA TYR A 360 -12.62 -3.32 49.14
C TYR A 360 -12.63 -1.79 49.17
N GLU A 361 -13.45 -1.18 50.02
CA GLU A 361 -13.07 0.11 50.61
C GLU A 361 -11.81 -0.13 51.43
N PRO A 362 -10.61 0.29 50.98
CA PRO A 362 -9.38 0.08 51.71
C PRO A 362 -9.34 1.11 52.82
N THR A 363 -10.08 0.88 53.89
CA THR A 363 -9.88 1.57 55.17
C THR A 363 -8.54 1.11 55.77
N GLY A 364 -7.40 1.50 55.17
CA GLY A 364 -6.11 1.26 55.82
C GLY A 364 -4.83 1.41 55.01
N PHE A 365 -4.87 1.39 53.67
CA PHE A 365 -3.65 1.57 52.88
C PHE A 365 -3.83 2.75 51.91
N GLY A 366 -3.27 3.89 52.30
CA GLY A 366 -3.15 5.07 51.44
C GLY A 366 -2.18 4.80 50.29
N ILE A 367 -2.65 4.05 49.29
CA ILE A 367 -2.18 4.20 47.93
C ILE A 367 -2.93 5.41 47.36
N ASP A 368 -2.20 6.46 47.01
CA ASP A 368 -2.77 7.63 46.34
C ASP A 368 -3.34 7.17 44.99
N GLU A 369 -4.64 6.88 44.94
CA GLU A 369 -5.32 6.64 43.67
C GLU A 369 -5.37 7.95 42.88
N VAL A 370 -4.95 7.89 41.62
CA VAL A 370 -5.06 9.03 40.70
C VAL A 370 -6.51 9.08 40.21
N GLU A 371 -7.39 9.62 41.05
CA GLU A 371 -8.83 9.76 40.77
C GLU A 371 -9.13 10.74 39.62
N GLN A 372 -8.17 11.61 39.30
CA GLN A 372 -8.31 12.62 38.26
C GLN A 372 -7.04 12.70 37.42
N GLY A 373 -7.19 12.51 36.12
CA GLY A 373 -6.09 12.55 35.17
C GLY A 373 -6.59 12.30 33.76
N ARG A 374 -5.79 12.68 32.76
CA ARG A 374 -6.05 12.30 31.38
C ARG A 374 -5.60 10.86 31.20
N TYR A 375 -6.50 9.99 30.76
CA TYR A 375 -6.22 8.58 30.50
C TYR A 375 -6.59 8.22 29.07
N GLN A 376 -5.92 7.20 28.54
CA GLN A 376 -6.29 6.55 27.28
C GLN A 376 -6.74 5.14 27.61
N LEU A 377 -8.03 4.87 27.40
CA LEU A 377 -8.59 3.54 27.57
C LEU A 377 -8.37 2.71 26.30
N ASP A 378 -7.83 1.51 26.46
CA ASP A 378 -7.66 0.52 25.39
C ASP A 378 -8.50 -0.70 25.79
N ILE A 379 -9.56 -0.99 25.04
CA ILE A 379 -10.41 -2.17 25.25
C ILE A 379 -10.03 -3.18 24.18
N ARG A 380 -9.75 -4.41 24.60
CA ARG A 380 -9.30 -5.49 23.72
C ARG A 380 -10.28 -6.64 23.81
N THR A 381 -10.56 -7.26 22.67
CA THR A 381 -11.37 -8.47 22.60
C THR A 381 -10.52 -9.67 23.04
N SER A 382 -11.09 -10.55 23.87
CA SER A 382 -10.51 -11.87 24.14
C SER A 382 -10.99 -12.89 23.10
N ALA A 383 -10.30 -14.02 22.98
CA ALA A 383 -10.85 -15.20 22.31
C ALA A 383 -12.11 -15.72 23.02
N ASP A 384 -12.99 -16.40 22.30
CA ASP A 384 -14.26 -16.91 22.82
C ASP A 384 -14.04 -18.05 23.83
N TYR A 385 -14.80 -18.04 24.92
CA TYR A 385 -14.64 -19.04 26.00
C TYR A 385 -15.43 -20.33 25.79
N GLY A 386 -16.35 -20.36 24.82
CA GLY A 386 -17.24 -21.49 24.53
C GLY A 386 -17.30 -21.85 23.04
N TRP A 387 -17.84 -23.03 22.74
CA TRP A 387 -17.96 -23.51 21.36
C TRP A 387 -19.06 -22.75 20.60
N THR A 388 -18.69 -22.07 19.52
CA THR A 388 -19.63 -21.39 18.62
C THR A 388 -19.88 -22.23 17.36
N VAL A 389 -21.14 -22.39 16.96
CA VAL A 389 -21.52 -22.95 15.65
C VAL A 389 -21.48 -21.82 14.63
N ASN A 390 -20.62 -21.92 13.62
CA ASN A 390 -20.45 -20.90 12.58
C ASN A 390 -20.02 -19.51 13.08
N GLY A 391 -19.30 -19.41 14.19
CA GLY A 391 -18.69 -18.16 14.68
C GLY A 391 -19.62 -17.19 15.41
N ASP A 392 -20.94 -17.36 15.34
CA ASP A 392 -21.90 -16.37 15.88
C ASP A 392 -22.78 -16.89 17.02
N GLN A 393 -22.88 -18.21 17.25
CA GLN A 393 -23.83 -18.78 18.21
C GLN A 393 -23.17 -19.82 19.13
N LEU A 394 -23.14 -19.54 20.45
CA LEU A 394 -22.75 -20.52 21.47
C LEU A 394 -23.65 -21.77 21.38
N ASP A 395 -23.06 -22.95 21.15
CA ASP A 395 -23.78 -24.21 21.11
C ASP A 395 -24.10 -24.71 22.53
N VAL A 396 -25.29 -24.37 23.02
CA VAL A 396 -25.80 -24.85 24.31
C VAL A 396 -26.42 -26.24 24.23
N SER A 397 -26.48 -26.87 23.05
CA SER A 397 -27.16 -28.16 22.86
C SER A 397 -26.34 -29.36 23.34
N ASN A 398 -25.02 -29.18 23.53
CA ASN A 398 -24.11 -30.19 24.08
C ASN A 398 -23.35 -29.65 25.31
N PRO A 399 -23.95 -29.66 26.51
CA PRO A 399 -23.34 -29.12 27.74
C PRO A 399 -22.10 -29.89 28.23
N PHE A 400 -21.66 -30.92 27.49
CA PHE A 400 -20.51 -31.76 27.83
C PHE A 400 -19.34 -31.62 26.86
N GLN A 401 -19.41 -30.77 25.84
CA GLN A 401 -18.24 -30.42 25.02
C GLN A 401 -17.43 -29.35 25.76
N PRO A 402 -16.17 -29.61 26.16
CA PRO A 402 -15.36 -28.62 26.86
C PRO A 402 -15.09 -27.42 25.93
N GLY A 403 -15.42 -26.21 26.39
CA GLY A 403 -14.90 -24.97 25.80
C GLY A 403 -13.38 -24.83 26.03
N ARG A 404 -12.79 -23.67 25.73
CA ARG A 404 -11.38 -23.42 26.10
C ARG A 404 -11.23 -23.45 27.61
N SER A 405 -10.12 -24.03 28.06
CA SER A 405 -9.65 -23.97 29.44
C SER A 405 -8.29 -23.30 29.45
N PHE A 406 -8.12 -22.32 30.34
CA PHE A 406 -6.89 -21.56 30.53
C PHE A 406 -6.83 -21.14 32.00
N ASP A 407 -5.63 -20.88 32.52
CA ASP A 407 -5.50 -20.25 33.84
C ASP A 407 -5.80 -18.76 33.66
N SER A 408 -6.67 -18.22 34.50
CA SER A 408 -7.07 -16.83 34.38
C SER A 408 -5.95 -15.86 34.80
N ASN A 409 -4.87 -16.35 35.41
CA ASN A 409 -3.61 -15.62 35.61
C ASN A 409 -2.61 -15.78 34.45
N ASP A 410 -2.89 -16.62 33.44
CA ASP A 410 -2.00 -16.76 32.27
C ASP A 410 -1.88 -15.43 31.53
N ARG A 411 -0.67 -15.09 31.10
CA ARG A 411 -0.44 -13.89 30.31
C ARG A 411 -0.87 -14.15 28.87
N LEU A 412 -1.96 -13.52 28.43
CA LEU A 412 -2.56 -13.67 27.09
C LEU A 412 -1.78 -12.85 26.04
N VAL A 413 -0.47 -13.12 25.95
CA VAL A 413 0.50 -12.54 25.02
C VAL A 413 1.23 -13.70 24.34
N PRO A 414 1.61 -13.59 23.05
CA PRO A 414 2.41 -14.59 22.38
C PRO A 414 3.63 -15.01 23.21
N GLY A 415 3.69 -16.29 23.57
CA GLY A 415 4.71 -16.82 24.46
C GLY A 415 4.80 -18.33 24.43
N VAL A 416 5.94 -18.86 24.86
CA VAL A 416 6.21 -20.30 24.95
C VAL A 416 6.71 -20.63 26.35
N GLY A 417 6.23 -21.74 26.89
CA GLY A 417 6.61 -22.27 28.19
C GLY A 417 6.88 -23.77 28.14
N ILE A 418 7.28 -24.32 29.28
CA ILE A 418 7.54 -25.74 29.47
C ILE A 418 6.72 -26.22 30.66
N SER A 419 5.80 -27.16 30.45
CA SER A 419 5.07 -27.86 31.51
C SER A 419 5.78 -29.15 31.89
N VAL A 420 5.93 -29.40 33.19
CA VAL A 420 6.57 -30.58 33.76
C VAL A 420 5.51 -31.47 34.42
N ALA A 421 5.18 -32.59 33.80
CA ALA A 421 4.15 -33.51 34.27
C ALA A 421 4.68 -34.60 35.22
N ASN A 422 5.97 -34.94 35.12
CA ASN A 422 6.58 -36.03 35.89
C ASN A 422 7.76 -35.55 36.74
N GLY A 423 8.04 -36.26 37.84
CA GLY A 423 9.29 -36.11 38.59
C GLY A 423 10.50 -36.72 37.86
N ALA A 424 11.69 -36.49 38.40
CA ALA A 424 12.96 -36.84 37.73
C ALA A 424 13.11 -38.32 37.36
N ALA A 425 12.49 -39.26 38.10
CA ALA A 425 12.55 -40.70 37.81
C ALA A 425 11.98 -41.10 36.44
N ALA A 426 11.15 -40.26 35.81
CA ALA A 426 10.59 -40.50 34.49
C ALA A 426 11.44 -39.90 33.35
N ILE A 427 12.48 -39.12 33.66
CA ILE A 427 13.37 -38.46 32.70
C ILE A 427 14.65 -39.30 32.61
N PRO A 428 14.94 -39.95 31.47
CA PRO A 428 16.20 -40.68 31.30
C PRO A 428 17.40 -39.74 31.35
N ASP A 429 18.51 -40.20 31.93
CA ASP A 429 19.79 -39.51 31.88
C ASP A 429 20.26 -39.28 30.44
N GLY A 430 20.92 -38.14 30.17
CA GLY A 430 21.39 -37.74 28.84
C GLY A 430 20.31 -37.25 27.88
N THR A 431 19.06 -37.11 28.35
CA THR A 431 17.97 -36.54 27.54
C THR A 431 18.23 -35.05 27.30
N THR A 432 17.96 -34.55 26.09
CA THR A 432 18.25 -33.16 25.72
C THR A 432 17.05 -32.42 25.12
N PHE A 433 17.04 -31.10 25.26
CA PHE A 433 16.22 -30.20 24.44
C PHE A 433 17.02 -28.96 24.04
N THR A 434 16.51 -28.17 23.09
CA THR A 434 17.15 -26.95 22.63
C THR A 434 16.31 -25.72 22.91
N LEU A 435 16.97 -24.57 23.09
CA LEU A 435 16.33 -23.27 23.24
C LEU A 435 17.08 -22.23 22.40
N SER A 436 16.33 -21.37 21.71
CA SER A 436 16.82 -20.40 20.73
C SER A 436 16.14 -19.04 20.92
N ASP A 437 16.91 -17.95 20.82
CA ASP A 437 16.44 -16.55 20.83
C ASP A 437 16.18 -15.99 19.41
N GLY A 438 16.16 -16.89 18.41
CA GLY A 438 16.04 -16.58 16.98
C GLY A 438 17.38 -16.39 16.27
N ILE A 439 18.44 -16.04 16.99
CA ILE A 439 19.79 -15.79 16.41
C ILE A 439 20.80 -16.83 16.92
N ARG A 440 20.68 -17.23 18.18
CA ARG A 440 21.55 -18.14 18.93
C ARG A 440 20.72 -19.29 19.50
N GLN A 441 21.35 -20.45 19.69
CA GLN A 441 20.70 -21.65 20.23
C GLN A 441 21.65 -22.37 21.18
N LEU A 442 21.13 -22.86 22.30
CA LEU A 442 21.82 -23.75 23.22
C LEU A 442 21.07 -25.08 23.36
N THR A 443 21.82 -26.12 23.70
CA THR A 443 21.30 -27.44 24.03
C THR A 443 21.38 -27.64 25.54
N PHE A 444 20.27 -28.00 26.16
CA PHE A 444 20.16 -28.36 27.56
C PHE A 444 20.11 -29.88 27.69
N GLU A 445 20.81 -30.43 28.68
CA GLU A 445 20.96 -31.86 28.93
C GLU A 445 20.63 -32.18 30.39
N PHE A 446 19.73 -33.14 30.60
CA PHE A 446 19.40 -33.64 31.93
C PHE A 446 20.48 -34.61 32.41
N ASP A 447 21.08 -34.29 33.55
CA ASP A 447 22.08 -35.10 34.26
C ASP A 447 21.41 -35.67 35.51
N VAL A 448 20.86 -36.88 35.38
CA VAL A 448 19.98 -37.49 36.39
C VAL A 448 20.75 -38.49 37.24
N THR A 449 20.87 -38.21 38.54
CA THR A 449 21.51 -39.15 39.47
C THR A 449 20.48 -40.17 39.97
N ILE A 450 20.49 -41.39 39.43
CA ILE A 450 19.46 -42.43 39.66
C ILE A 450 19.65 -43.17 41.01
N ALA A 451 20.84 -43.17 41.61
CA ALA A 451 21.10 -43.66 42.97
C ALA A 451 22.30 -42.95 43.62
N ALA A 452 22.38 -42.91 44.97
CA ALA A 452 23.47 -42.25 45.71
C ALA A 452 24.88 -42.83 45.47
N THR A 453 24.99 -43.97 44.77
CA THR A 453 26.24 -44.63 44.37
C THR A 453 26.52 -44.50 42.86
N ASP A 454 25.62 -43.88 42.10
CA ASP A 454 25.75 -43.68 40.67
C ASP A 454 26.50 -42.36 40.43
N THR A 455 27.65 -42.42 39.76
CA THR A 455 28.28 -41.19 39.24
C THR A 455 27.48 -40.79 38.01
N ALA A 456 26.76 -39.67 38.09
CA ALA A 456 26.13 -39.01 36.95
C ALA A 456 27.09 -39.07 35.75
N ALA A 457 26.60 -39.46 34.56
CA ALA A 457 27.46 -39.70 33.40
C ALA A 457 28.19 -38.43 32.93
N GLY A 458 27.83 -37.27 33.47
CA GLY A 458 28.35 -35.97 33.11
C GLY A 458 27.75 -35.53 31.79
N THR A 459 27.56 -34.22 31.64
CA THR A 459 26.97 -33.70 30.41
C THR A 459 27.95 -33.67 29.25
N THR A 460 27.43 -33.81 28.04
CA THR A 460 28.21 -33.70 26.82
C THR A 460 28.85 -32.30 26.75
N PRO A 461 30.18 -32.19 26.49
CA PRO A 461 30.85 -30.90 26.40
C PRO A 461 30.18 -29.97 25.38
N GLY A 462 29.73 -28.80 25.85
CA GLY A 462 28.99 -27.82 25.05
C GLY A 462 27.50 -27.74 25.36
N ASN A 463 26.92 -28.73 26.04
CA ASN A 463 25.55 -28.70 26.54
C ASN A 463 25.47 -28.04 27.92
N VAL A 464 24.33 -27.42 28.21
CA VAL A 464 24.02 -26.82 29.51
C VAL A 464 23.40 -27.89 30.42
N ALA A 465 24.03 -28.15 31.56
CA ALA A 465 23.58 -29.19 32.48
C ALA A 465 22.35 -28.78 33.31
N ILE A 466 21.41 -29.71 33.44
CA ILE A 466 20.28 -29.65 34.37
C ILE A 466 20.41 -30.83 35.34
N ALA A 467 20.98 -30.59 36.51
CA ALA A 467 21.31 -31.63 37.48
C ALA A 467 20.09 -32.04 38.32
N LEU A 468 19.56 -33.25 38.10
CA LEU A 468 18.39 -33.80 38.81
C LEU A 468 18.79 -34.93 39.78
N ASN A 469 18.08 -35.05 40.90
CA ASN A 469 18.17 -36.21 41.80
C ASN A 469 17.01 -37.17 41.52
N ALA A 470 17.21 -38.48 41.75
CA ALA A 470 16.20 -39.53 41.49
C ALA A 470 14.80 -39.26 42.08
N ASN A 471 14.70 -38.53 43.18
CA ASN A 471 13.46 -38.27 43.90
C ASN A 471 12.91 -36.85 43.71
N ASP A 472 13.54 -36.02 42.85
CA ASP A 472 13.03 -34.66 42.63
C ASP A 472 11.59 -34.73 42.07
N SER A 473 10.69 -34.03 42.74
CA SER A 473 9.31 -33.84 42.31
C SER A 473 9.24 -32.99 41.02
N ALA A 474 8.09 -33.00 40.34
CA ALA A 474 7.89 -32.20 39.13
C ALA A 474 8.15 -30.69 39.36
N VAL A 475 7.81 -30.17 40.55
CA VAL A 475 8.08 -28.77 40.95
C VAL A 475 9.57 -28.50 41.10
N GLU A 476 10.31 -29.43 41.71
CA GLU A 476 11.77 -29.32 41.86
C GLU A 476 12.49 -29.44 40.51
N VAL A 477 12.01 -30.32 39.62
CA VAL A 477 12.50 -30.42 38.24
C VAL A 477 12.27 -29.11 37.48
N ALA A 478 11.07 -28.54 37.56
CA ALA A 478 10.76 -27.26 36.94
C ALA A 478 11.70 -26.15 37.45
N GLY A 479 11.89 -26.06 38.77
CA GLY A 479 12.82 -25.12 39.42
C GLY A 479 14.24 -25.22 38.88
N LYS A 480 14.75 -26.44 38.71
CA LYS A 480 16.11 -26.68 38.19
C LYS A 480 16.26 -26.33 36.71
N ILE A 481 15.23 -26.54 35.89
CA ILE A 481 15.24 -26.09 34.50
C ILE A 481 15.27 -24.55 34.43
N ARG A 482 14.42 -23.87 35.21
CA ARG A 482 14.42 -22.40 35.34
C ARG A 482 15.80 -21.88 35.74
N ASP A 483 16.40 -22.46 36.76
CA ASP A 483 17.70 -22.02 37.28
C ASP A 483 18.83 -22.23 36.25
N ALA A 484 18.78 -23.31 35.47
CA ALA A 484 19.72 -23.55 34.38
C ALA A 484 19.61 -22.50 33.27
N ILE A 485 18.38 -22.14 32.86
CA ILE A 485 18.10 -21.09 31.86
C ILE A 485 18.56 -19.72 32.38
N ASN A 486 18.31 -19.41 33.66
CA ASN A 486 18.71 -18.14 34.28
C ASN A 486 20.18 -18.11 34.72
N SER A 487 20.95 -19.17 34.50
CA SER A 487 22.36 -19.19 34.86
C SER A 487 23.15 -18.11 34.10
N SER A 488 24.17 -17.55 34.75
CA SER A 488 25.01 -16.49 34.15
C SER A 488 25.65 -16.90 32.81
N THR A 489 25.92 -18.20 32.64
CA THR A 489 26.48 -18.76 31.40
C THR A 489 25.45 -18.69 30.26
N VAL A 490 24.20 -19.11 30.52
CA VAL A 490 23.13 -19.03 29.53
C VAL A 490 22.75 -17.59 29.22
N GLN A 491 22.58 -16.74 30.24
CA GLN A 491 22.20 -15.31 30.06
C GLN A 491 23.25 -14.50 29.27
N SER A 492 24.51 -14.94 29.24
CA SER A 492 25.55 -14.30 28.41
C SER A 492 25.44 -14.65 26.92
N ILE A 493 24.68 -15.70 26.57
CA ILE A 493 24.54 -16.23 25.22
C ILE A 493 23.12 -16.01 24.69
N LEU A 494 22.09 -16.49 25.40
CA LEU A 494 20.69 -16.37 25.02
C LEU A 494 20.05 -15.17 25.68
N GLY A 495 19.29 -14.39 24.90
CA GLY A 495 18.42 -13.31 25.42
C GLY A 495 17.10 -13.81 25.99
N ILE A 496 17.10 -14.96 26.69
CA ILE A 496 15.89 -15.60 27.24
C ILE A 496 16.06 -15.80 28.73
N SER A 497 15.08 -15.38 29.53
CA SER A 497 15.00 -15.72 30.96
C SER A 497 13.78 -16.58 31.26
N ALA A 498 13.74 -17.20 32.43
CA ALA A 498 12.65 -18.08 32.85
C ALA A 498 12.06 -17.71 34.22
N SER A 499 10.76 -17.89 34.41
CA SER A 499 10.08 -17.80 35.72
C SER A 499 9.18 -19.01 35.95
N ILE A 500 8.78 -19.21 37.21
CA ILE A 500 7.79 -20.20 37.61
C ILE A 500 6.91 -19.52 38.69
N PRO A 501 5.58 -19.62 38.60
CA PRO A 501 4.68 -19.25 39.69
C PRO A 501 5.00 -20.01 41.00
N GLU A 502 4.61 -19.50 42.17
CA GLU A 502 4.92 -20.17 43.46
C GLU A 502 4.43 -21.64 43.47
N ASN A 503 5.36 -22.59 43.69
CA ASN A 503 5.13 -24.03 43.66
C ASN A 503 4.52 -24.58 42.34
N GLY A 504 4.77 -23.92 41.21
CA GLY A 504 4.28 -24.34 39.89
C GLY A 504 5.13 -25.41 39.21
N THR A 505 4.51 -26.14 38.27
CA THR A 505 5.19 -27.07 37.34
C THR A 505 5.34 -26.52 35.92
N VAL A 506 4.87 -25.29 35.68
CA VAL A 506 4.96 -24.60 34.39
C VAL A 506 6.03 -23.52 34.46
N ILE A 507 6.97 -23.59 33.52
CA ILE A 507 8.04 -22.61 33.35
C ILE A 507 7.63 -21.66 32.24
N GLU A 508 7.61 -20.38 32.54
CA GLU A 508 7.40 -19.29 31.59
C GLU A 508 8.74 -18.85 31.02
N LEU A 509 8.85 -18.75 29.69
CA LEU A 509 10.04 -18.24 29.02
C LEU A 509 9.79 -16.80 28.55
N HIS A 510 10.70 -15.89 28.90
CA HIS A 510 10.63 -14.47 28.55
C HIS A 510 11.61 -14.15 27.43
N GLY A 511 11.20 -13.29 26.51
CA GLY A 511 11.96 -12.96 25.30
C GLY A 511 11.53 -13.80 24.09
N PRO A 512 12.25 -13.73 22.96
CA PRO A 512 11.89 -14.39 21.71
C PRO A 512 12.25 -15.90 21.75
N ALA A 513 11.69 -16.63 22.72
CA ALA A 513 12.03 -18.02 22.99
C ALA A 513 11.39 -18.99 21.98
N ALA A 514 12.20 -19.89 21.45
CA ALA A 514 11.76 -21.01 20.61
C ALA A 514 12.58 -22.27 20.90
N PHE A 515 12.02 -23.45 20.64
CA PHE A 515 12.72 -24.72 20.85
C PHE A 515 13.72 -25.06 19.74
N ASN A 516 13.78 -24.28 18.64
CA ASN A 516 14.81 -24.39 17.62
C ASN A 516 15.05 -23.05 16.87
N ARG A 517 16.10 -22.99 16.04
CA ARG A 517 16.43 -21.82 15.17
C ARG A 517 15.38 -21.46 14.12
N LEU A 518 14.42 -22.35 13.84
CA LEU A 518 13.34 -22.10 12.87
C LEU A 518 12.08 -21.52 13.54
N GLY A 519 12.13 -21.21 14.84
CA GLY A 519 11.00 -20.62 15.56
C GLY A 519 9.95 -21.64 16.01
N SER A 520 10.31 -22.92 16.17
CA SER A 520 9.35 -23.94 16.63
C SER A 520 8.92 -23.69 18.08
N THR A 521 7.60 -23.71 18.31
CA THR A 521 6.96 -23.63 19.63
C THR A 521 6.72 -25.00 20.26
N THR A 522 7.05 -26.09 19.57
CA THR A 522 6.82 -27.46 20.03
C THR A 522 8.07 -28.06 20.65
N LEU A 523 7.97 -28.48 21.90
CA LEU A 523 9.01 -29.26 22.57
C LEU A 523 8.88 -30.74 22.16
N THR A 524 9.98 -31.35 21.73
CA THR A 524 10.01 -32.77 21.32
C THR A 524 11.17 -33.51 21.99
N GLY A 525 11.00 -34.81 22.25
CA GLY A 525 12.09 -35.69 22.67
C GLY A 525 12.39 -35.78 24.17
N VAL A 526 11.57 -35.17 25.05
CA VAL A 526 11.74 -35.25 26.50
C VAL A 526 10.50 -35.87 27.18
N PRO A 527 10.59 -37.08 27.77
CA PRO A 527 9.47 -37.70 28.47
C PRO A 527 9.00 -36.85 29.66
N GLY A 528 7.69 -36.60 29.76
CA GLY A 528 7.10 -35.87 30.87
C GLY A 528 7.22 -34.35 30.81
N LEU A 529 7.81 -33.78 29.75
CA LEU A 529 7.75 -32.35 29.46
C LEU A 529 6.89 -32.10 28.22
N SER A 530 6.13 -31.00 28.23
CA SER A 530 5.38 -30.52 27.08
C SER A 530 5.54 -29.01 26.91
N SER A 531 5.43 -28.51 25.69
CA SER A 531 5.38 -27.07 25.44
C SER A 531 4.00 -26.52 25.82
N VAL A 532 4.00 -25.38 26.52
CA VAL A 532 2.82 -24.53 26.70
C VAL A 532 2.96 -23.37 25.72
N VAL A 533 1.89 -23.00 25.02
CA VAL A 533 1.90 -21.87 24.09
C VAL A 533 0.77 -20.93 24.50
N TRP A 534 1.11 -19.68 24.77
CA TRP A 534 0.16 -18.62 25.10
C TRP A 534 0.05 -17.65 23.93
N GLY A 535 -1.10 -16.97 23.81
CA GLY A 535 -1.33 -15.93 22.81
C GLY A 535 -1.06 -16.38 21.38
N GLY A 536 -1.63 -17.53 20.99
CA GLY A 536 -1.68 -17.97 19.60
C GLY A 536 -3.11 -17.99 19.08
N GLU A 537 -3.27 -18.23 17.78
CA GLU A 537 -4.60 -18.45 17.20
C GLU A 537 -5.16 -19.80 17.67
N THR A 538 -6.33 -19.75 18.28
CA THR A 538 -7.06 -20.93 18.76
C THR A 538 -8.25 -21.22 17.84
N VAL A 539 -8.91 -22.37 18.04
CA VAL A 539 -10.21 -22.65 17.38
C VAL A 539 -11.29 -21.62 17.78
N PHE A 540 -11.03 -20.83 18.83
CA PHE A 540 -11.92 -19.83 19.41
C PHE A 540 -11.45 -18.38 19.16
N GLY A 541 -10.51 -18.16 18.24
CA GLY A 541 -9.97 -16.83 17.89
C GLY A 541 -8.60 -16.51 18.48
N GLU A 542 -8.15 -15.26 18.29
CA GLU A 542 -6.84 -14.76 18.74
C GLU A 542 -6.82 -14.47 20.26
N ASP A 543 -5.84 -15.05 20.96
CA ASP A 543 -5.70 -14.93 22.42
C ASP A 543 -4.68 -13.84 22.82
N HIS A 544 -4.80 -12.63 22.24
CA HIS A 544 -3.83 -11.54 22.38
C HIS A 544 -4.27 -10.41 23.34
N GLY A 545 -5.23 -10.68 24.24
CA GLY A 545 -5.85 -9.65 25.09
C GLY A 545 -4.86 -8.84 25.94
N ASP A 546 -3.74 -9.44 26.35
CA ASP A 546 -2.73 -8.78 27.20
C ASP A 546 -1.61 -8.13 26.37
N ALA A 547 -1.59 -8.32 25.04
CA ALA A 547 -0.51 -7.84 24.19
C ALA A 547 -0.58 -6.32 23.98
N ASN A 548 0.55 -5.64 24.10
CA ASN A 548 0.63 -4.21 23.80
C ASN A 548 0.40 -3.97 22.31
N ARG A 549 -0.56 -3.08 21.98
CA ARG A 549 -0.77 -2.63 20.60
C ARG A 549 0.15 -1.46 20.27
N LEU A 550 1.03 -1.64 19.29
CA LEU A 550 1.79 -0.54 18.69
C LEU A 550 0.84 0.31 17.85
N ARG A 551 0.87 1.64 18.04
CA ARG A 551 0.02 2.62 17.34
C ARG A 551 0.90 3.48 16.43
N ASP A 552 1.54 2.83 15.47
CA ASP A 552 2.50 3.50 14.61
C ASP A 552 1.82 4.55 13.74
N GLN A 553 2.32 5.78 13.82
CA GLN A 553 1.92 6.89 12.96
C GLN A 553 3.07 7.15 11.98
N GLY A 554 3.04 6.43 10.85
CA GLY A 554 4.05 6.52 9.79
C GLY A 554 3.78 7.67 8.82
N MET A 555 4.78 7.94 7.97
CA MET A 555 4.66 8.85 6.84
C MET A 555 4.96 8.08 5.56
N VAL A 556 4.09 8.22 4.56
CA VAL A 556 4.36 7.76 3.19
C VAL A 556 4.75 8.96 2.36
N VAL A 557 5.86 8.87 1.63
CA VAL A 557 6.32 9.92 0.72
C VAL A 557 6.23 9.38 -0.70
N VAL A 558 5.40 10.03 -1.52
CA VAL A 558 5.37 9.83 -2.97
C VAL A 558 6.03 11.04 -3.60
N SER A 559 7.20 10.83 -4.18
CA SER A 559 7.98 11.93 -4.73
C SER A 559 8.55 11.63 -6.09
N SER A 560 8.67 12.67 -6.91
CA SER A 560 9.35 12.62 -8.21
C SER A 560 8.81 11.52 -9.14
N THR A 561 7.49 11.33 -9.12
CA THR A 561 6.80 10.30 -9.92
C THR A 561 5.95 10.95 -11.00
N ALA A 562 5.95 10.37 -12.21
CA ALA A 562 5.04 10.73 -13.29
C ALA A 562 3.93 9.68 -13.41
N VAL A 563 2.66 10.10 -13.35
CA VAL A 563 1.47 9.24 -13.48
C VAL A 563 0.56 9.79 -14.57
N HIS A 564 0.32 8.98 -15.59
CA HIS A 564 -0.37 9.39 -16.79
C HIS A 564 -1.43 8.37 -17.23
N ASN A 565 -2.51 8.83 -17.85
CA ASN A 565 -3.55 7.99 -18.46
C ASN A 565 -4.26 6.99 -17.53
N SER A 566 -4.35 7.26 -16.22
CA SER A 566 -5.17 6.45 -15.30
C SER A 566 -6.65 6.60 -15.62
N SER A 567 -7.43 5.52 -15.51
CA SER A 567 -8.89 5.57 -15.74
C SER A 567 -9.66 6.35 -14.67
N GLY A 568 -9.09 6.50 -13.48
CA GLY A 568 -9.61 7.27 -12.34
C GLY A 568 -8.69 8.45 -12.00
N PHE A 569 -8.45 8.68 -10.70
CA PHE A 569 -7.42 9.61 -10.25
C PHE A 569 -6.02 9.01 -10.45
N GLY A 570 -5.02 9.86 -10.70
CA GLY A 570 -3.62 9.44 -10.78
C GLY A 570 -3.09 8.93 -9.44
N ILE A 571 -3.32 9.68 -8.35
CA ILE A 571 -2.99 9.27 -6.98
C ILE A 571 -4.25 9.34 -6.13
N VAL A 572 -4.52 8.26 -5.37
CA VAL A 572 -5.59 8.19 -4.38
C VAL A 572 -4.98 8.00 -3.00
N VAL A 573 -5.24 8.94 -2.11
CA VAL A 573 -4.96 8.85 -0.68
C VAL A 573 -6.30 8.77 0.02
N ASP A 574 -6.61 7.61 0.62
CA ASP A 574 -7.88 7.40 1.32
C ASP A 574 -7.69 6.49 2.54
N ALA A 575 -8.64 6.55 3.46
CA ALA A 575 -8.72 5.62 4.58
C ALA A 575 -9.34 4.28 4.13
N ALA A 576 -8.77 3.18 4.61
CA ALA A 576 -9.35 1.84 4.45
C ALA A 576 -10.67 1.70 5.21
N ALA A 577 -11.51 0.75 4.79
CA ALA A 577 -12.70 0.38 5.54
C ALA A 577 -12.29 -0.29 6.87
N ARG A 578 -12.86 0.17 7.98
CA ARG A 578 -12.58 -0.40 9.31
C ARG A 578 -12.98 -1.86 9.37
N GLY A 579 -12.06 -2.72 9.82
CA GLY A 579 -12.31 -4.16 10.00
C GLY A 579 -12.24 -5.01 8.72
N GLY A 580 -11.72 -4.47 7.62
CA GLY A 580 -11.40 -5.24 6.43
C GLY A 580 -10.11 -6.04 6.61
N ALA A 581 -10.10 -7.31 6.18
CA ALA A 581 -8.90 -8.15 6.21
C ALA A 581 -7.77 -7.51 5.36
N GLU A 582 -6.65 -7.17 6.01
CA GLU A 582 -5.35 -6.79 5.42
C GLU A 582 -5.17 -5.38 4.81
N GLN A 583 -5.96 -4.37 5.19
CA GLN A 583 -5.74 -3.00 4.72
C GLN A 583 -4.94 -2.12 5.71
N PRO A 584 -3.99 -1.27 5.26
CA PRO A 584 -3.29 -0.34 6.13
C PRO A 584 -4.27 0.69 6.72
N GLU A 585 -4.49 0.64 8.03
CA GLU A 585 -5.27 1.65 8.74
C GLU A 585 -4.36 2.80 9.19
N PRO A 586 -4.77 4.08 8.99
CA PRO A 586 -4.03 5.19 9.57
C PRO A 586 -4.00 5.06 11.10
N GLY A 587 -2.81 5.23 11.69
CA GLY A 587 -2.63 5.11 13.13
C GLY A 587 -3.59 6.01 13.92
N SER A 588 -4.24 5.47 14.94
CA SER A 588 -5.20 6.21 15.77
C SER A 588 -4.53 7.44 16.40
N PRO A 589 -5.23 8.59 16.53
CA PRO A 589 -4.71 9.72 17.30
C PRO A 589 -4.32 9.28 18.71
N ILE A 590 -3.10 9.63 19.13
CA ILE A 590 -2.58 9.31 20.47
C ILE A 590 -2.89 10.48 21.39
N PHE A 591 -3.48 10.19 22.56
CA PHE A 591 -3.72 11.20 23.59
C PHE A 591 -2.47 11.36 24.46
N TYR A 592 -1.61 12.30 24.06
CA TYR A 592 -0.47 12.73 24.88
C TYR A 592 -0.94 13.60 26.06
N PRO A 593 -0.05 13.93 27.02
CA PRO A 593 -0.36 14.91 28.07
C PRO A 593 -0.89 16.24 27.50
N THR A 594 -0.45 16.63 26.30
CA THR A 594 -1.03 17.72 25.50
C THR A 594 -2.13 17.19 24.58
N ASN A 595 -3.31 17.81 24.62
CA ASN A 595 -4.48 17.38 23.87
C ASN A 595 -4.28 17.53 22.36
N ASN A 596 -4.78 16.56 21.58
CA ASN A 596 -4.90 16.61 20.12
C ASN A 596 -6.38 16.80 19.73
N PRO A 597 -6.98 17.98 19.95
CA PRO A 597 -8.43 18.19 19.76
C PRO A 597 -8.87 17.98 18.31
N ASP A 598 -7.99 18.29 17.36
CA ASP A 598 -8.23 18.18 15.93
C ASP A 598 -7.98 16.76 15.40
N ARG A 599 -7.57 15.83 16.28
CA ARG A 599 -7.31 14.41 15.95
C ARG A 599 -6.31 14.24 14.79
N LEU A 600 -5.38 15.19 14.64
CA LEU A 600 -4.44 15.20 13.51
C LEU A 600 -3.46 14.03 13.64
N ALA A 601 -3.28 13.30 12.56
CA ALA A 601 -2.28 12.26 12.40
C ALA A 601 -1.40 12.57 11.18
N PRO A 602 -0.09 12.30 11.23
CA PRO A 602 0.76 12.34 10.04
C PRO A 602 0.16 11.51 8.90
N GLY A 603 0.19 12.05 7.68
CA GLY A 603 -0.36 11.42 6.49
C GLY A 603 0.67 11.30 5.36
N VAL A 604 0.17 11.31 4.14
CA VAL A 604 0.99 11.16 2.92
C VAL A 604 1.60 12.51 2.51
N VAL A 605 2.86 12.50 2.08
CA VAL A 605 3.54 13.64 1.44
C VAL A 605 3.67 13.36 -0.06
N LEU A 606 3.04 14.19 -0.87
CA LEU A 606 3.07 14.16 -2.33
C LEU A 606 3.92 15.35 -2.81
N VAL A 607 5.11 15.10 -3.33
CA VAL A 607 6.05 16.16 -3.74
C VAL A 607 6.70 15.96 -5.10
N ASN A 608 6.79 17.00 -5.93
CA ASN A 608 7.42 16.92 -7.26
C ASN A 608 6.82 15.85 -8.19
N ASN A 609 5.53 15.55 -8.08
CA ASN A 609 4.91 14.59 -8.98
C ASN A 609 4.29 15.28 -10.19
N VAL A 610 4.30 14.61 -11.33
CA VAL A 610 3.58 15.02 -12.55
C VAL A 610 2.40 14.08 -12.72
N LEU A 611 1.19 14.63 -12.80
CA LEU A 611 -0.04 13.88 -12.99
C LEU A 611 -0.79 14.44 -14.18
N ASP A 612 -0.76 13.75 -15.31
CA ASP A 612 -1.36 14.24 -16.55
C ASP A 612 -2.38 13.26 -17.13
N THR A 613 -3.37 13.80 -17.85
CA THR A 613 -4.31 13.03 -18.69
C THR A 613 -5.07 11.88 -17.98
N ASN A 614 -5.28 11.99 -16.67
CA ASN A 614 -6.01 11.01 -15.86
C ASN A 614 -7.54 11.28 -15.89
N GLY A 615 -8.35 10.24 -16.08
CA GLY A 615 -9.78 10.35 -16.38
C GLY A 615 -10.65 10.94 -15.26
N GLY A 616 -10.36 10.61 -14.01
CA GLY A 616 -11.06 11.15 -12.83
C GLY A 616 -10.45 12.46 -12.31
N GLY A 617 -9.15 12.65 -12.50
CA GLY A 617 -8.40 13.78 -11.95
C GLY A 617 -6.95 13.47 -11.62
N GLY A 618 -6.22 14.45 -11.09
CA GLY A 618 -4.83 14.25 -10.66
C GLY A 618 -4.75 13.50 -9.34
N ILE A 619 -5.11 14.18 -8.24
CA ILE A 619 -4.95 13.69 -6.87
C ILE A 619 -6.29 13.67 -6.16
N LEU A 620 -6.67 12.55 -5.56
CA LEU A 620 -7.75 12.45 -4.58
C LEU A 620 -7.16 12.31 -3.17
N ILE A 621 -7.58 13.18 -2.27
CA ILE A 621 -7.24 13.12 -0.84
C ILE A 621 -8.56 13.00 -0.07
N SER A 622 -8.76 11.83 0.51
CA SER A 622 -9.90 11.50 1.33
C SER A 622 -9.40 10.93 2.67
N GLY A 623 -10.32 10.88 3.62
CA GLY A 623 -10.10 10.30 4.93
C GLY A 623 -11.41 9.76 5.44
N ASP A 624 -11.42 9.33 6.69
CA ASP A 624 -12.54 8.62 7.28
C ASP A 624 -13.70 9.60 7.60
N GLY A 625 -14.77 9.58 6.80
CA GLY A 625 -15.83 10.60 6.78
C GLY A 625 -16.73 10.67 8.02
N PHE A 626 -17.28 11.85 8.27
CA PHE A 626 -18.32 12.13 9.26
C PHE A 626 -19.68 11.61 8.82
N ASN A 627 -20.33 10.79 9.66
CA ASN A 627 -21.74 10.45 9.51
C ASN A 627 -22.59 11.51 10.22
N PRO A 628 -23.30 12.39 9.49
CA PRO A 628 -24.07 13.50 10.08
C PRO A 628 -25.27 13.06 10.91
N ASN A 629 -25.59 11.76 10.91
CA ASN A 629 -26.67 11.20 11.73
C ASN A 629 -26.20 10.76 13.12
N LEU A 630 -24.91 10.89 13.44
CA LEU A 630 -24.37 10.60 14.78
C LEU A 630 -24.09 11.90 15.53
N ALA A 631 -24.55 12.00 16.78
CA ALA A 631 -24.31 13.17 17.63
C ALA A 631 -22.82 13.33 17.97
N HIS A 632 -22.36 14.56 18.21
CA HIS A 632 -21.00 14.88 18.63
C HIS A 632 -20.69 14.16 19.96
N GLY A 633 -19.99 13.02 19.89
CA GLY A 633 -19.74 12.12 21.02
C GLY A 633 -20.12 10.64 20.79
N GLN A 634 -20.98 10.34 19.81
CA GLN A 634 -21.23 8.98 19.31
C GLN A 634 -20.38 8.62 18.10
N ASP A 635 -19.53 9.55 17.71
CA ASP A 635 -18.72 9.48 16.52
C ASP A 635 -17.35 8.89 16.85
N ILE A 636 -17.07 7.71 16.28
CA ILE A 636 -15.83 6.94 16.52
C ILE A 636 -14.61 7.87 16.42
N ILE A 637 -13.61 7.69 17.28
CA ILE A 637 -12.36 8.46 17.28
C ILE A 637 -11.63 8.20 15.94
N ARG A 638 -11.87 9.04 14.94
CA ARG A 638 -11.25 8.97 13.61
C ARG A 638 -10.03 9.90 13.50
N PRO A 639 -8.91 9.43 12.91
CA PRO A 639 -7.79 10.31 12.61
C PRO A 639 -8.12 11.26 11.48
N SER A 640 -7.74 12.53 11.63
CA SER A 640 -7.68 13.50 10.53
C SER A 640 -6.28 13.47 9.94
N THR A 641 -6.13 12.88 8.75
CA THR A 641 -4.82 12.70 8.13
C THR A 641 -4.31 14.01 7.55
N VAL A 642 -3.10 14.41 7.95
CA VAL A 642 -2.43 15.61 7.45
C VAL A 642 -1.59 15.24 6.24
N ALA A 643 -2.22 15.28 5.07
CA ALA A 643 -1.52 15.13 3.79
C ALA A 643 -0.80 16.44 3.41
N ARG A 644 0.35 16.34 2.75
CA ARG A 644 1.09 17.50 2.23
C ARG A 644 1.26 17.35 0.73
N VAL A 645 0.76 18.29 -0.05
CA VAL A 645 0.82 18.27 -1.51
C VAL A 645 1.61 19.49 -1.97
N ILE A 646 2.88 19.27 -2.31
CA ILE A 646 3.89 20.31 -2.48
C ILE A 646 4.49 20.21 -3.89
N ASN A 647 4.53 21.30 -4.66
CA ASN A 647 5.27 21.35 -5.92
C ASN A 647 4.92 20.21 -6.91
N ASN A 648 3.65 19.85 -7.05
CA ASN A 648 3.20 18.90 -8.07
C ASN A 648 2.69 19.65 -9.31
N THR A 649 2.80 19.02 -10.48
CA THR A 649 2.19 19.50 -11.73
C THR A 649 1.02 18.59 -12.10
N VAL A 650 -0.18 19.15 -12.22
CA VAL A 650 -1.41 18.42 -12.54
C VAL A 650 -2.04 18.97 -13.82
N TYR A 651 -2.18 18.13 -14.84
CA TYR A 651 -2.66 18.53 -16.17
C TYR A 651 -3.84 17.66 -16.65
N GLY A 652 -5.05 18.23 -16.77
CA GLY A 652 -6.29 17.46 -16.98
C GLY A 652 -6.78 17.28 -18.42
N GLY A 653 -6.10 17.88 -19.42
CA GLY A 653 -6.54 17.83 -20.83
C GLY A 653 -7.95 18.40 -21.11
N GLY A 654 -8.48 19.25 -20.23
CA GLY A 654 -9.82 19.86 -20.28
C GLY A 654 -10.89 19.12 -19.47
N SER A 655 -10.54 18.05 -18.76
CA SER A 655 -11.48 17.20 -18.02
C SER A 655 -11.03 16.95 -16.57
N GLY A 656 -11.85 16.24 -15.77
CA GLY A 656 -11.50 15.82 -14.41
C GLY A 656 -11.30 16.93 -13.38
N THR A 657 -10.93 16.54 -12.16
CA THR A 657 -10.55 17.46 -11.07
C THR A 657 -9.05 17.37 -10.81
N GLY A 658 -8.32 18.48 -10.84
CA GLY A 658 -6.88 18.47 -10.61
C GLY A 658 -6.52 17.86 -9.24
N ILE A 659 -6.98 18.49 -8.17
CA ILE A 659 -6.85 17.97 -6.80
C ILE A 659 -8.22 17.98 -6.13
N ARG A 660 -8.68 16.84 -5.64
CA ARG A 660 -9.93 16.73 -4.91
C ARG A 660 -9.69 16.37 -3.45
N VAL A 661 -10.36 17.09 -2.54
CA VAL A 661 -10.34 16.85 -1.10
C VAL A 661 -11.75 16.50 -0.63
N GLU A 662 -11.88 15.36 0.04
CA GLU A 662 -13.14 14.85 0.54
C GLU A 662 -13.03 14.38 2.00
N GLN A 663 -14.17 14.25 2.66
CA GLN A 663 -14.31 13.58 3.97
C GLN A 663 -13.38 14.15 5.05
N GLY A 664 -12.81 13.29 5.90
CA GLY A 664 -12.04 13.64 7.08
C GLY A 664 -10.58 14.06 6.84
N ALA A 665 -10.17 14.38 5.61
CA ALA A 665 -8.78 14.79 5.33
C ALA A 665 -8.50 16.24 5.75
N SER A 666 -7.29 16.52 6.26
CA SER A 666 -6.79 17.86 6.58
C SER A 666 -5.50 18.22 5.82
N PRO A 667 -5.57 18.41 4.49
CA PRO A 667 -4.37 18.61 3.69
C PRO A 667 -3.81 20.03 3.74
N SER A 668 -2.50 20.13 3.52
CA SER A 668 -1.80 21.36 3.14
C SER A 668 -1.37 21.24 1.67
N ILE A 669 -1.88 22.11 0.80
CA ILE A 669 -1.69 22.08 -0.65
C ILE A 669 -1.00 23.36 -1.09
N ILE A 670 0.29 23.27 -1.41
CA ILE A 670 1.12 24.42 -1.78
C ILE A 670 1.98 24.24 -3.02
N ASN A 671 2.27 25.35 -3.71
CA ASN A 671 3.22 25.44 -4.83
C ASN A 671 2.91 24.53 -6.02
N ASN A 672 1.68 24.04 -6.18
CA ASN A 672 1.34 23.16 -7.29
C ASN A 672 1.00 23.98 -8.54
N ILE A 673 1.27 23.43 -9.73
CA ILE A 673 0.66 23.92 -10.98
C ILE A 673 -0.51 23.02 -11.31
N ILE A 674 -1.71 23.59 -11.43
CA ILE A 674 -2.93 22.88 -11.82
C ILE A 674 -3.46 23.51 -13.11
N ALA A 675 -3.35 22.79 -14.22
CA ALA A 675 -3.60 23.32 -15.55
C ALA A 675 -4.56 22.47 -16.38
N ASN A 676 -5.42 23.12 -17.18
CA ASN A 676 -6.34 22.47 -18.12
C ASN A 676 -7.16 21.33 -17.49
N ASN A 677 -7.78 21.54 -16.33
CA ASN A 677 -8.75 20.61 -15.71
C ASN A 677 -10.16 21.18 -15.81
N ALA A 678 -11.21 20.36 -15.68
CA ALA A 678 -12.56 20.91 -15.54
C ALA A 678 -12.67 21.73 -14.23
N THR A 679 -12.14 21.20 -13.13
CA THR A 679 -11.96 21.93 -11.87
C THR A 679 -10.51 21.80 -11.40
N GLY A 680 -9.86 22.90 -11.02
CA GLY A 680 -8.49 22.89 -10.53
C GLY A 680 -8.38 22.17 -9.18
N ILE A 681 -8.79 22.85 -8.10
CA ILE A 681 -8.89 22.24 -6.76
C ILE A 681 -10.36 22.18 -6.33
N ASP A 682 -10.83 21.02 -5.90
CA ASP A 682 -12.17 20.85 -5.34
C ASP A 682 -12.08 20.42 -3.87
N VAL A 683 -12.53 21.31 -2.98
CA VAL A 683 -12.62 21.08 -1.53
C VAL A 683 -14.07 21.09 -1.04
N SER A 684 -15.05 21.05 -1.94
CA SER A 684 -16.48 21.08 -1.57
C SER A 684 -16.95 19.87 -0.75
N GLY A 685 -16.23 18.75 -0.85
CA GLY A 685 -16.46 17.56 -0.04
C GLY A 685 -15.64 17.50 1.25
N ALA A 686 -14.75 18.47 1.52
CA ALA A 686 -13.90 18.46 2.70
C ALA A 686 -14.71 18.75 3.98
N GLN A 687 -14.52 17.94 5.02
CA GLN A 687 -15.21 18.08 6.30
C GLN A 687 -14.32 18.66 7.41
N ASN A 688 -13.01 18.68 7.21
CA ASN A 688 -12.02 19.23 8.15
C ASN A 688 -11.32 20.48 7.57
N THR A 689 -10.42 21.07 8.37
CA THR A 689 -9.62 22.23 7.94
C THR A 689 -8.59 21.83 6.90
N PHE A 690 -8.42 22.67 5.88
CA PHE A 690 -7.43 22.53 4.82
C PHE A 690 -6.68 23.84 4.64
N THR A 691 -5.46 23.78 4.09
CA THR A 691 -4.67 24.96 3.75
C THR A 691 -4.33 24.96 2.27
N LEU A 692 -4.73 26.01 1.56
CA LEU A 692 -4.32 26.26 0.18
C LEU A 692 -3.38 27.46 0.15
N GLY A 693 -2.25 27.36 -0.53
CA GLY A 693 -1.34 28.49 -0.69
C GLY A 693 -0.42 28.38 -1.89
N ALA A 694 -0.18 29.49 -2.59
CA ALA A 694 0.77 29.59 -3.68
C ALA A 694 0.56 28.55 -4.81
N ASN A 695 -0.67 28.11 -5.10
CA ASN A 695 -0.92 27.30 -6.29
C ASN A 695 -1.09 28.17 -7.53
N PHE A 696 -0.71 27.63 -8.68
CA PHE A 696 -0.80 28.25 -9.99
C PHE A 696 -1.90 27.58 -10.81
N TYR A 697 -2.74 28.38 -11.45
CA TYR A 697 -3.87 27.90 -12.25
C TYR A 697 -3.80 28.46 -13.67
N PHE A 698 -3.99 27.58 -14.67
CA PHE A 698 -4.10 27.95 -16.08
C PHE A 698 -5.15 27.08 -16.77
N GLY A 699 -5.99 27.68 -17.62
CA GLY A 699 -6.91 26.95 -18.51
C GLY A 699 -7.94 26.01 -17.85
N ASN A 700 -8.15 26.08 -16.53
CA ASN A 700 -9.21 25.32 -15.86
C ASN A 700 -10.58 26.01 -16.04
N ASN A 701 -11.68 25.26 -16.17
CA ASN A 701 -13.02 25.89 -16.25
C ASN A 701 -13.39 26.56 -14.92
N ASN A 702 -13.10 25.90 -13.80
CA ASN A 702 -13.16 26.45 -12.44
C ASN A 702 -11.81 26.26 -11.76
N HIS A 703 -11.16 27.31 -11.24
CA HIS A 703 -9.86 27.16 -10.58
C HIS A 703 -9.97 26.49 -9.20
N VAL A 704 -10.95 26.90 -8.39
CA VAL A 704 -11.21 26.34 -7.06
C VAL A 704 -12.71 26.17 -6.84
N ASN A 705 -13.14 25.06 -6.24
CA ASN A 705 -14.53 24.79 -5.85
C ASN A 705 -14.64 24.48 -4.35
N PRO A 706 -15.47 25.19 -3.57
CA PRO A 706 -16.26 26.37 -3.96
C PRO A 706 -15.35 27.57 -4.27
N GLY A 707 -15.76 28.44 -5.21
CA GLY A 707 -14.96 29.58 -5.69
C GLY A 707 -14.57 30.65 -4.65
N GLY A 708 -15.02 30.51 -3.40
CA GLY A 708 -14.66 31.37 -2.27
C GLY A 708 -13.71 30.74 -1.26
N ALA A 709 -13.16 29.54 -1.53
CA ALA A 709 -12.19 28.92 -0.64
C ALA A 709 -10.94 29.81 -0.48
N PRO A 710 -10.45 30.05 0.75
CA PRO A 710 -9.33 30.95 0.99
C PRO A 710 -8.01 30.33 0.49
N GLU A 711 -7.27 31.11 -0.30
CA GLU A 711 -5.94 30.74 -0.78
C GLU A 711 -5.01 31.97 -0.80
N THR A 712 -3.87 31.87 -0.12
CA THR A 712 -2.85 32.93 -0.10
C THR A 712 -1.92 32.82 -1.31
N PHE A 713 -1.50 33.95 -1.91
CA PHE A 713 -0.52 33.98 -3.02
C PHE A 713 -0.89 33.18 -4.28
N ARG A 714 -2.18 32.93 -4.53
CA ARG A 714 -2.65 32.26 -5.75
C ARG A 714 -2.23 33.01 -7.01
N ILE A 715 -1.87 32.28 -8.07
CA ILE A 715 -1.63 32.84 -9.42
C ILE A 715 -2.65 32.22 -10.38
N ILE A 716 -3.37 33.06 -11.12
CA ILE A 716 -4.28 32.64 -12.19
C ILE A 716 -3.74 33.27 -13.46
N SER A 717 -3.14 32.47 -14.34
CA SER A 717 -2.51 32.97 -15.55
C SER A 717 -3.40 32.78 -16.77
N GLY A 718 -3.30 33.72 -17.71
CA GLY A 718 -3.91 33.61 -19.04
C GLY A 718 -2.98 32.99 -20.08
N GLN A 719 -1.73 32.69 -19.72
CA GLN A 719 -0.71 32.12 -20.60
C GLN A 719 -0.34 30.71 -20.15
N ASP A 720 -0.06 29.83 -21.11
CA ASP A 720 0.39 28.47 -20.82
C ASP A 720 1.77 28.53 -20.15
N PRO A 721 1.93 27.99 -18.93
CA PRO A 721 3.22 28.02 -18.26
C PRO A 721 4.23 27.04 -18.87
N PHE A 722 3.82 26.13 -19.76
CA PHE A 722 4.64 25.01 -20.23
C PHE A 722 5.17 25.18 -21.66
N VAL A 723 6.33 24.60 -21.93
CA VAL A 723 6.92 24.51 -23.28
C VAL A 723 6.06 23.66 -24.22
N GLY A 724 5.43 22.59 -23.72
CA GLY A 724 4.64 21.68 -24.56
C GLY A 724 3.81 20.66 -23.78
N ALA A 725 2.92 21.12 -22.91
CA ALA A 725 2.13 20.25 -22.02
C ALA A 725 1.31 19.18 -22.75
N ALA A 726 0.71 19.52 -23.91
CA ALA A 726 -0.05 18.56 -24.71
C ALA A 726 0.79 17.38 -25.24
N ALA A 727 2.11 17.57 -25.33
CA ALA A 727 3.08 16.53 -25.70
C ALA A 727 3.77 15.88 -24.48
N GLY A 728 3.33 16.19 -23.26
CA GLY A 728 3.92 15.71 -22.01
C GLY A 728 5.17 16.47 -21.55
N ASN A 729 5.51 17.60 -22.18
CA ASN A 729 6.62 18.45 -21.75
C ASN A 729 6.15 19.56 -20.81
N PHE A 730 6.38 19.37 -19.51
CA PHE A 730 5.97 20.28 -18.45
C PHE A 730 7.10 21.17 -17.91
N TYR A 731 8.21 21.30 -18.63
CA TYR A 731 9.18 22.37 -18.35
C TYR A 731 8.54 23.74 -18.55
N LEU A 732 8.97 24.70 -17.74
CA LEU A 732 8.39 26.04 -17.74
C LEU A 732 8.94 26.88 -18.90
N VAL A 733 8.04 27.52 -19.65
CA VAL A 733 8.40 28.49 -20.69
C VAL A 733 9.02 29.74 -20.06
N ALA A 734 9.94 30.39 -20.79
CA ALA A 734 10.63 31.58 -20.31
C ALA A 734 9.63 32.69 -19.97
N GLY A 735 9.81 33.33 -18.81
CA GLY A 735 8.92 34.39 -18.34
C GLY A 735 7.56 33.93 -17.81
N SER A 736 7.34 32.62 -17.65
CA SER A 736 6.16 32.10 -16.93
C SER A 736 6.07 32.67 -15.51
N GLU A 737 4.87 33.08 -15.10
CA GLU A 737 4.63 33.57 -13.72
C GLU A 737 4.79 32.47 -12.66
N ALA A 738 4.95 31.20 -13.07
CA ALA A 738 5.27 30.08 -12.18
C ALA A 738 6.75 30.04 -11.75
N ILE A 739 7.63 30.79 -12.43
CA ILE A 739 9.06 30.85 -12.13
C ILE A 739 9.30 31.72 -10.88
N ASP A 740 10.20 31.29 -9.99
CA ASP A 740 10.64 32.01 -8.79
C ASP A 740 9.50 32.53 -7.90
N SER A 741 8.40 31.76 -7.83
CA SER A 741 7.15 32.18 -7.20
C SER A 741 6.58 31.20 -6.18
N SER A 742 7.33 30.17 -5.79
CA SER A 742 6.95 29.26 -4.70
C SER A 742 6.92 29.93 -3.32
N LEU A 743 6.23 29.30 -2.38
CA LEU A 743 6.39 29.55 -0.96
C LEU A 743 7.47 28.60 -0.40
N GLU A 744 8.53 29.13 0.19
CA GLU A 744 9.65 28.32 0.71
C GLU A 744 9.24 27.34 1.82
N ALA A 745 8.38 27.82 2.74
CA ALA A 745 7.90 27.02 3.85
C ALA A 745 6.50 27.47 4.28
N LEU A 746 5.61 26.50 4.49
CA LEU A 746 4.34 26.68 5.18
C LEU A 746 4.46 26.11 6.62
N PRO A 747 4.16 26.89 7.66
CA PRO A 747 4.18 26.41 9.04
C PRO A 747 3.30 25.17 9.27
N GLU A 748 3.71 24.29 10.18
CA GLU A 748 2.91 23.13 10.59
C GLU A 748 1.63 23.56 11.31
N HIS A 749 0.60 22.70 11.28
CA HIS A 749 -0.62 22.89 12.07
C HIS A 749 -0.28 23.17 13.54
N ALA A 750 -0.91 24.20 14.11
CA ALA A 750 -0.61 24.67 15.46
C ALA A 750 -0.82 23.59 16.54
N SER A 751 -1.87 22.77 16.40
CA SER A 751 -2.16 21.66 17.31
C SER A 751 -1.09 20.56 17.24
N LEU A 752 -0.64 20.16 16.05
CA LEU A 752 0.50 19.22 15.90
C LEU A 752 1.81 19.81 16.44
N THR A 753 2.05 21.10 16.22
CA THR A 753 3.23 21.79 16.76
C THR A 753 3.26 21.76 18.28
N GLN A 754 2.10 21.99 18.92
CA GLN A 754 1.96 21.95 20.38
C GLN A 754 2.24 20.55 20.94
N ILE A 755 1.72 19.50 20.28
CA ILE A 755 1.95 18.10 20.65
C ILE A 755 3.43 17.75 20.52
N LYS A 756 4.07 18.09 19.39
CA LYS A 756 5.50 17.82 19.16
C LYS A 756 6.38 18.52 20.18
N SER A 757 6.10 19.80 20.47
CA SER A 757 6.81 20.56 21.50
C SER A 757 6.76 19.88 22.87
N ALA A 758 5.59 19.36 23.28
CA ALA A 758 5.44 18.62 24.53
C ALA A 758 6.23 17.30 24.55
N LEU A 759 6.47 16.71 23.37
CA LEU A 759 7.33 15.54 23.19
C LEU A 759 8.79 15.88 22.94
N SER A 760 9.18 17.16 23.03
CA SER A 760 10.53 17.66 22.68
C SER A 760 10.93 17.34 21.22
N LEU A 761 9.95 17.23 20.33
CA LEU A 761 10.14 17.07 18.89
C LEU A 761 10.05 18.45 18.20
N PRO A 762 10.90 18.70 17.20
CA PRO A 762 10.82 19.94 16.43
C PRO A 762 9.54 19.97 15.57
N PRO A 763 9.00 21.16 15.27
CA PRO A 763 7.94 21.32 14.27
C PRO A 763 8.41 20.80 12.91
N SER A 764 7.48 20.29 12.11
CA SER A 764 7.77 19.84 10.74
C SER A 764 6.97 20.66 9.73
N PRO A 765 7.43 21.85 9.30
CA PRO A 765 6.75 22.63 8.27
C PRO A 765 6.69 21.88 6.92
N ALA A 766 5.77 22.27 6.05
CA ALA A 766 5.77 21.85 4.66
C ALA A 766 6.78 22.71 3.89
N LEU A 767 7.87 22.10 3.44
CA LEU A 767 9.01 22.77 2.80
C LEU A 767 8.96 22.55 1.29
N ALA A 768 9.22 23.61 0.51
CA ALA A 768 9.47 23.48 -0.92
C ALA A 768 10.77 22.68 -1.15
N PRO A 769 10.77 21.65 -2.00
CA PRO A 769 11.94 20.79 -2.20
C PRO A 769 13.09 21.55 -2.88
N ASP A 770 14.34 21.21 -2.54
CA ASP A 770 15.53 21.84 -3.14
C ASP A 770 15.88 21.29 -4.53
N ARG A 771 15.24 20.19 -4.93
CA ARG A 771 15.38 19.57 -6.24
C ARG A 771 14.02 19.44 -6.90
N ASP A 772 14.01 19.38 -8.21
CA ASP A 772 12.82 19.14 -9.02
C ASP A 772 12.59 17.63 -9.27
N ILE A 773 11.64 17.28 -10.14
CA ILE A 773 11.31 15.89 -10.49
C ILE A 773 12.44 15.12 -11.17
N VAL A 774 13.32 15.80 -11.93
CA VAL A 774 14.47 15.13 -12.59
C VAL A 774 15.71 15.09 -11.70
N GLY A 775 15.61 15.62 -10.47
CA GLY A 775 16.70 15.70 -9.51
C GLY A 775 17.65 16.87 -9.72
N GLN A 776 17.34 17.79 -10.65
CA GLN A 776 18.07 19.04 -10.84
C GLN A 776 17.86 19.93 -9.62
N ARG A 777 18.90 20.67 -9.22
CA ARG A 777 18.78 21.63 -8.11
C ARG A 777 17.96 22.82 -8.60
N ARG A 778 16.98 23.24 -7.79
CA ARG A 778 16.21 24.44 -8.06
C ARG A 778 17.06 25.69 -7.88
N VAL A 779 17.05 26.60 -8.85
CA VAL A 779 17.91 27.80 -8.87
C VAL A 779 17.17 29.01 -9.39
N ASP A 780 17.66 30.18 -9.00
CA ASP A 780 17.17 31.49 -9.41
C ASP A 780 17.23 31.67 -10.93
N ASP A 781 16.14 32.08 -11.57
CA ASP A 781 16.19 32.65 -12.91
C ASP A 781 16.59 34.14 -12.79
N PRO A 782 17.80 34.52 -13.23
CA PRO A 782 18.31 35.88 -13.02
C PRO A 782 17.48 36.97 -13.73
N ASN A 783 16.56 36.60 -14.61
CA ASN A 783 15.69 37.52 -15.34
C ASN A 783 14.30 37.66 -14.73
N VAL A 784 13.98 36.89 -13.68
CA VAL A 784 12.69 36.92 -13.00
C VAL A 784 12.87 37.51 -11.60
N ASN A 785 11.92 38.34 -11.16
CA ASN A 785 11.91 38.85 -9.80
C ASN A 785 10.82 38.13 -9.01
N THR A 786 11.15 37.68 -7.80
CA THR A 786 10.18 37.06 -6.89
C THR A 786 8.97 37.98 -6.65
N PRO A 787 7.72 37.46 -6.76
CA PRO A 787 6.51 38.23 -6.46
C PRO A 787 6.47 38.76 -5.01
N ALA A 788 5.92 39.95 -4.83
CA ALA A 788 5.87 40.60 -3.51
C ALA A 788 5.09 39.79 -2.46
N GLY A 789 5.62 39.73 -1.23
CA GLY A 789 4.96 39.13 -0.07
C GLY A 789 5.28 37.67 0.22
N GLN A 790 6.06 36.99 -0.63
CA GLN A 790 6.43 35.57 -0.49
C GLN A 790 7.78 35.36 0.24
N GLY A 791 8.40 36.44 0.70
CA GLY A 791 9.79 36.48 1.18
C GLY A 791 10.67 37.26 0.22
N ALA A 792 11.92 37.54 0.60
CA ALA A 792 12.92 38.05 -0.33
C ALA A 792 13.64 36.84 -0.95
N ASN A 793 13.80 36.83 -2.28
CA ASN A 793 14.61 35.87 -3.04
C ASN A 793 14.11 34.41 -2.95
N VAL A 794 12.89 34.15 -3.40
CA VAL A 794 12.44 32.77 -3.64
C VAL A 794 12.99 32.35 -5.01
N PHE A 795 13.80 31.28 -5.01
CA PHE A 795 14.49 30.74 -6.19
C PHE A 795 13.87 29.44 -6.72
N LYS A 796 12.66 29.12 -6.27
CA LYS A 796 12.00 27.82 -6.50
C LYS A 796 10.75 28.06 -7.30
N ASP A 797 10.62 27.32 -8.39
CA ASP A 797 9.44 27.39 -9.25
C ASP A 797 8.26 26.63 -8.67
N ARG A 798 7.05 27.03 -9.04
CA ARG A 798 5.85 26.22 -8.75
C ARG A 798 5.80 25.01 -9.67
N GLY A 799 5.18 23.94 -9.20
CA GLY A 799 5.06 22.68 -9.92
C GLY A 799 6.30 21.79 -9.77
N ALA A 800 6.29 20.68 -10.48
CA ALA A 800 7.25 19.59 -10.32
C ALA A 800 8.61 19.85 -10.96
N TYR A 801 8.64 20.68 -12.00
CA TYR A 801 9.86 21.10 -12.69
C TYR A 801 10.37 22.44 -12.17
N ASP A 802 11.64 22.70 -12.44
CA ASP A 802 12.29 23.99 -12.23
C ASP A 802 12.97 24.42 -13.52
N ARG A 803 12.94 25.71 -13.83
CA ARG A 803 13.65 26.30 -14.97
C ARG A 803 15.08 26.61 -14.57
N ALA A 804 15.88 25.55 -14.44
CA ALA A 804 17.27 25.64 -14.04
C ALA A 804 18.26 25.50 -15.22
N ASP A 805 17.76 25.19 -16.42
CA ASP A 805 18.54 25.09 -17.66
C ASP A 805 18.27 26.30 -18.57
N PHE A 806 19.31 27.10 -18.78
CA PHE A 806 19.24 28.35 -19.55
C PHE A 806 19.99 28.29 -20.89
N PHE A 807 20.60 27.14 -21.22
CA PHE A 807 21.48 27.00 -22.37
C PHE A 807 21.07 25.81 -23.22
N GLY A 808 20.75 26.07 -24.48
CA GLY A 808 20.39 24.97 -25.39
C GLY A 808 21.58 24.11 -25.81
N PRO A 809 21.32 23.05 -26.60
CA PRO A 809 22.35 22.10 -27.00
C PRO A 809 23.45 22.75 -27.84
N GLN A 810 24.63 22.13 -27.85
CA GLN A 810 25.73 22.42 -28.76
C GLN A 810 25.93 21.24 -29.71
N ALA A 811 26.10 21.51 -30.99
CA ALA A 811 26.46 20.48 -31.96
C ALA A 811 27.99 20.31 -31.99
N ILE A 812 28.46 19.07 -31.94
CA ILE A 812 29.88 18.70 -32.00
C ILE A 812 30.05 17.63 -33.08
N LEU A 813 30.93 17.85 -34.05
CA LEU A 813 31.23 16.86 -35.08
C LEU A 813 32.16 15.78 -34.50
N LEU A 814 31.69 14.53 -34.51
CA LEU A 814 32.41 13.36 -33.99
C LEU A 814 33.11 12.54 -35.07
N GLN A 815 32.62 12.59 -36.31
CA GLN A 815 33.23 11.89 -37.43
C GLN A 815 32.95 12.69 -38.71
N PRO A 816 33.99 13.22 -39.38
CA PRO A 816 35.37 13.35 -38.88
C PRO A 816 35.44 14.29 -37.66
N ILE A 817 36.40 14.11 -36.75
CA ILE A 817 36.54 15.02 -35.61
C ILE A 817 37.19 16.32 -36.09
N ASP A 818 36.55 17.45 -35.80
CA ASP A 818 37.12 18.79 -36.02
C ASP A 818 38.26 19.05 -35.03
N ASN A 819 39.39 19.57 -35.52
CA ASN A 819 40.57 19.90 -34.72
C ASN A 819 41.14 18.71 -33.93
N ASP A 820 41.15 17.52 -34.53
CA ASP A 820 41.51 16.29 -33.84
C ASP A 820 42.99 16.25 -33.37
N ALA A 821 43.24 15.46 -32.32
CA ALA A 821 44.58 15.30 -31.76
C ALA A 821 45.51 14.48 -32.67
N ALA A 822 44.96 13.68 -33.59
CA ALA A 822 45.75 12.87 -34.51
C ALA A 822 46.17 13.65 -35.78
N GLY A 823 45.65 14.86 -35.98
CA GLY A 823 46.00 15.72 -37.12
C GLY A 823 45.42 15.23 -38.45
N THR A 824 44.30 14.50 -38.40
CA THR A 824 43.53 14.07 -39.58
C THR A 824 42.85 15.27 -40.24
N ASP A 825 42.37 16.19 -39.41
CA ASP A 825 41.95 17.51 -39.82
C ASP A 825 43.19 18.41 -39.98
N VAL A 826 43.51 18.74 -41.23
CA VAL A 826 44.63 19.63 -41.56
C VAL A 826 44.25 21.10 -41.48
N ASP A 827 42.97 21.41 -41.29
CA ASP A 827 42.46 22.74 -41.00
C ASP A 827 42.29 22.90 -39.48
N ARG A 828 42.64 24.06 -38.93
CA ARG A 828 42.47 24.34 -37.49
C ARG A 828 41.30 25.28 -37.22
N THR A 829 40.56 25.66 -38.24
CA THR A 829 39.42 26.54 -38.12
C THR A 829 38.24 25.78 -37.52
N VAL A 830 37.72 26.27 -36.40
CA VAL A 830 36.54 25.68 -35.76
C VAL A 830 35.39 25.60 -36.77
N THR A 831 34.73 24.45 -36.83
CA THR A 831 33.65 24.06 -37.76
C THR A 831 34.04 23.79 -39.21
N TYR A 832 35.34 23.83 -39.55
CA TYR A 832 35.84 23.46 -40.87
C TYR A 832 36.81 22.30 -40.73
N VAL A 833 36.49 21.19 -41.38
CA VAL A 833 37.34 20.01 -41.41
C VAL A 833 37.89 19.82 -42.81
N ARG A 834 39.21 19.76 -42.94
CA ARG A 834 39.86 19.37 -44.19
C ARG A 834 40.59 18.06 -43.99
N LEU A 835 40.20 17.07 -44.79
CA LEU A 835 40.85 15.77 -44.81
C LEU A 835 41.85 15.76 -45.95
N ASP A 836 43.05 15.22 -45.73
CA ASP A 836 44.06 15.02 -46.77
C ASP A 836 44.14 13.55 -47.24
N GLN A 837 43.60 12.62 -46.45
CA GLN A 837 43.55 11.19 -46.73
C GLN A 837 42.30 10.52 -46.12
N GLY A 838 41.93 9.36 -46.65
CA GLY A 838 40.94 8.45 -46.05
C GLY A 838 39.53 8.52 -46.66
N ASN A 839 38.75 7.46 -46.43
CA ASN A 839 37.37 7.35 -46.91
C ASN A 839 36.39 7.47 -45.74
N LEU A 840 35.34 8.28 -45.90
CA LEU A 840 34.31 8.43 -44.87
C LEU A 840 33.03 7.67 -45.23
N ALA A 841 32.62 6.77 -44.33
CA ALA A 841 31.42 5.97 -44.48
C ALA A 841 30.16 6.63 -43.90
N PHE A 842 30.32 7.65 -43.05
CA PHE A 842 29.21 8.42 -42.48
C PHE A 842 29.75 9.70 -41.83
N PHE A 843 28.86 10.69 -41.65
CA PHE A 843 29.09 11.80 -40.75
C PHE A 843 28.36 11.56 -39.43
N SER A 844 28.95 11.96 -38.31
CA SER A 844 28.36 11.78 -36.98
C SER A 844 28.50 13.04 -36.15
N LEU A 845 27.41 13.47 -35.50
CA LEU A 845 27.34 14.69 -34.71
C LEU A 845 26.68 14.42 -33.36
N LEU A 846 27.29 14.91 -32.28
CA LEU A 846 26.72 14.88 -30.94
C LEU A 846 25.99 16.18 -30.63
N LEU A 847 24.79 16.07 -30.07
CA LEU A 847 24.10 17.18 -29.40
C LEU A 847 24.43 17.12 -27.89
N SER A 848 25.29 18.03 -27.44
CA SER A 848 25.86 18.07 -26.08
C SER A 848 25.31 19.26 -25.29
N GLU A 849 25.03 19.09 -23.99
CA GLU A 849 24.49 20.15 -23.12
C GLU A 849 25.25 20.28 -21.78
N GLY A 850 26.46 19.74 -21.69
CA GLY A 850 27.23 19.77 -20.45
C GLY A 850 26.55 19.02 -19.29
N GLN A 851 26.82 19.44 -18.04
CA GLN A 851 26.36 18.73 -16.83
C GLN A 851 24.95 19.11 -16.34
N ASN A 852 24.40 20.26 -16.76
CA ASN A 852 23.14 20.79 -16.24
C ASN A 852 22.02 20.87 -17.31
N GLY A 853 22.21 20.23 -18.45
CA GLY A 853 21.26 20.24 -19.56
C GLY A 853 20.11 19.25 -19.40
N THR A 854 18.94 19.61 -19.93
CA THR A 854 17.71 18.80 -19.86
C THR A 854 17.61 17.68 -20.90
N GLY A 855 18.52 17.63 -21.87
CA GLY A 855 18.46 16.68 -22.99
C GLY A 855 17.91 17.36 -24.25
N PRO A 856 18.41 17.00 -25.46
CA PRO A 856 17.80 17.46 -26.69
C PRO A 856 16.36 16.95 -26.77
N ASN A 857 15.43 17.81 -27.18
CA ASN A 857 14.07 17.41 -27.43
C ASN A 857 14.00 16.61 -28.74
N ASN A 858 13.85 15.29 -28.60
CA ASN A 858 13.82 14.34 -29.70
C ASN A 858 12.80 14.70 -30.80
N ALA A 859 11.68 15.33 -30.45
CA ALA A 859 10.65 15.71 -31.42
C ALA A 859 11.12 16.82 -32.38
N THR A 860 12.16 17.56 -32.00
CA THR A 860 12.74 18.65 -32.80
C THR A 860 13.95 18.22 -33.62
N VAL A 861 14.55 17.07 -33.30
CA VAL A 861 15.69 16.50 -34.03
C VAL A 861 15.16 15.58 -35.14
N THR A 862 14.84 16.18 -36.28
CA THR A 862 14.21 15.51 -37.43
C THR A 862 15.13 15.54 -38.64
N GLN A 863 14.78 14.77 -39.68
CA GLN A 863 15.51 14.83 -40.95
C GLN A 863 15.45 16.23 -41.60
N ASP A 864 14.37 16.97 -41.38
CA ASP A 864 14.16 18.29 -41.99
C ASP A 864 14.91 19.40 -41.23
N SER A 865 15.24 19.17 -39.95
CA SER A 865 16.06 20.09 -39.15
C SER A 865 17.57 19.94 -39.43
N VAL A 866 17.96 19.02 -40.32
CA VAL A 866 19.35 18.83 -40.75
C VAL A 866 19.44 18.90 -42.27
N VAL A 867 20.18 19.87 -42.77
CA VAL A 867 20.43 20.09 -44.19
C VAL A 867 21.83 19.61 -44.49
N LEU A 868 21.97 18.79 -45.54
CA LEU A 868 23.26 18.35 -46.05
C LEU A 868 23.37 18.77 -47.52
N THR A 869 24.42 19.50 -47.87
CA THR A 869 24.75 19.83 -49.26
C THR A 869 26.04 19.16 -49.69
N GLU A 870 26.15 18.86 -50.98
CA GLU A 870 27.33 18.35 -51.67
C GLU A 870 27.66 19.31 -52.81
N ASN A 871 28.79 20.00 -52.74
CA ASN A 871 29.20 20.98 -53.75
C ASN A 871 28.10 22.03 -54.04
N GLY A 872 27.37 22.45 -52.99
CA GLY A 872 26.23 23.36 -53.10
C GLY A 872 24.91 22.73 -53.57
N ARG A 873 24.89 21.47 -54.00
CA ARG A 873 23.67 20.71 -54.31
C ARG A 873 23.05 20.16 -53.03
N LEU A 874 21.75 20.38 -52.81
CA LEU A 874 21.01 19.77 -51.71
C LEU A 874 20.98 18.24 -51.84
N LEU A 875 21.34 17.53 -50.77
CA LEU A 875 21.15 16.09 -50.68
C LEU A 875 19.82 15.76 -50.01
N THR A 876 19.10 14.79 -50.57
CA THR A 876 17.77 14.38 -50.10
C THR A 876 17.84 13.11 -49.25
N PRO A 877 17.34 13.13 -47.99
CA PRO A 877 17.22 11.92 -47.18
C PRO A 877 16.37 10.83 -47.87
N GLY A 878 16.79 9.58 -47.79
CA GLY A 878 16.17 8.42 -48.45
C GLY A 878 16.53 8.26 -49.93
N VAL A 879 17.17 9.26 -50.55
CA VAL A 879 17.62 9.22 -51.95
C VAL A 879 19.15 9.25 -52.03
N ASP A 880 19.79 10.25 -51.42
CA ASP A 880 21.24 10.39 -51.39
C ASP A 880 21.85 9.76 -50.13
N TYR A 881 21.16 9.85 -48.99
CA TYR A 881 21.66 9.37 -47.68
C TYR A 881 20.54 8.97 -46.72
N VAL A 882 20.88 8.29 -45.63
CA VAL A 882 19.98 7.94 -44.52
C VAL A 882 20.29 8.83 -43.31
N PHE A 883 19.26 9.49 -42.78
CA PHE A 883 19.29 10.20 -41.50
C PHE A 883 18.96 9.23 -40.36
N GLY A 884 19.75 9.25 -39.30
CA GLY A 884 19.45 8.54 -38.05
C GLY A 884 19.77 9.39 -36.84
N PHE A 885 18.85 9.44 -35.87
CA PHE A 885 19.08 10.06 -34.57
C PHE A 885 18.87 9.04 -33.45
N ASN A 886 19.83 8.95 -32.54
CA ASN A 886 19.73 8.12 -31.34
C ASN A 886 19.61 9.03 -30.12
N ALA A 887 18.43 9.03 -29.49
CA ALA A 887 18.12 9.84 -28.31
C ALA A 887 19.01 9.52 -27.09
N ASN A 888 19.38 8.25 -26.90
CA ASN A 888 20.18 7.83 -25.75
C ASN A 888 21.63 8.32 -25.87
N SER A 889 22.22 8.23 -27.06
CA SER A 889 23.58 8.72 -27.33
C SER A 889 23.61 10.16 -27.83
N ARG A 890 22.44 10.80 -28.01
CA ARG A 890 22.24 12.15 -28.55
C ARG A 890 22.98 12.40 -29.87
N ASN A 891 23.11 11.36 -30.69
CA ASN A 891 23.98 11.37 -31.87
C ASN A 891 23.15 11.33 -33.16
N ILE A 892 23.41 12.28 -34.05
CA ILE A 892 22.91 12.33 -35.42
C ILE A 892 23.94 11.65 -36.32
N ARG A 893 23.50 10.70 -37.14
CA ARG A 893 24.32 9.97 -38.10
C ARG A 893 23.75 10.12 -39.51
N LEU A 894 24.58 10.59 -40.42
CA LEU A 894 24.26 10.76 -41.84
C LEU A 894 25.07 9.73 -42.64
N THR A 895 24.40 8.75 -43.24
CA THR A 895 25.06 7.63 -43.94
C THR A 895 24.72 7.66 -45.44
N PRO A 896 25.68 7.78 -46.36
CA PRO A 896 25.41 7.85 -47.79
C PRO A 896 24.85 6.52 -48.29
N LEU A 897 23.85 6.58 -49.18
CA LEU A 897 23.30 5.37 -49.80
C LEU A 897 24.27 4.72 -50.81
N ALA A 898 25.25 5.50 -51.30
CA ALA A 898 26.37 5.00 -52.09
C ALA A 898 27.41 4.20 -51.27
N GLY A 899 27.29 4.16 -49.94
CA GLY A 899 28.17 3.44 -49.02
C GLY A 899 29.38 4.25 -48.52
N LEU A 900 29.97 5.10 -49.37
CA LEU A 900 31.03 6.05 -49.00
C LEU A 900 30.66 7.45 -49.51
N TRP A 901 31.05 8.49 -48.76
CA TRP A 901 31.02 9.86 -49.23
C TRP A 901 32.09 10.07 -50.29
N ARG A 902 31.80 10.91 -51.29
CA ARG A 902 32.74 11.19 -52.38
C ARG A 902 33.97 11.91 -51.86
N SER A 903 35.14 11.48 -52.32
CA SER A 903 36.43 12.07 -51.96
C SER A 903 36.66 13.43 -52.63
N ASP A 904 35.97 13.72 -53.74
CA ASP A 904 36.10 14.92 -54.57
C ASP A 904 34.99 15.95 -54.31
N SER A 905 34.44 15.97 -53.10
CA SER A 905 33.30 16.83 -52.74
C SER A 905 33.50 17.61 -51.45
N VAL A 906 32.93 18.80 -51.40
CA VAL A 906 32.73 19.58 -50.18
C VAL A 906 31.33 19.33 -49.67
N TYR A 907 31.23 18.92 -48.41
CA TYR A 907 29.96 18.70 -47.74
C TYR A 907 29.71 19.79 -46.70
N GLU A 908 28.50 20.34 -46.67
CA GLU A 908 28.09 21.25 -45.59
C GLU A 908 26.89 20.67 -44.84
N ILE A 909 27.02 20.57 -43.52
CA ILE A 909 25.98 20.10 -42.63
C ILE A 909 25.47 21.28 -41.84
N THR A 910 24.24 21.71 -42.11
CA THR A 910 23.57 22.81 -41.40
C THR A 910 22.47 22.25 -40.51
N LEU A 911 22.52 22.56 -39.23
CA LEU A 911 21.51 22.19 -38.23
C LEU A 911 20.63 23.41 -37.97
N ASN A 912 19.33 23.21 -38.08
CA ASN A 912 18.37 24.29 -37.88
C ASN A 912 18.33 24.68 -36.40
N ASN A 913 18.82 25.87 -36.08
CA ASN A 913 18.98 26.36 -34.71
C ASN A 913 18.04 27.52 -34.37
N GLN A 914 17.15 27.88 -35.30
CA GLN A 914 16.11 28.88 -35.12
C GLN A 914 14.83 28.41 -35.81
N GLN A 915 13.71 28.97 -35.39
CA GLN A 915 12.43 28.73 -36.07
C GLN A 915 12.55 29.17 -37.53
N ALA A 916 12.26 28.29 -38.50
CA ALA A 916 12.49 28.59 -39.91
C ALA A 916 11.39 28.07 -40.83
N MET A 917 11.24 28.69 -42.00
CA MET A 917 10.35 28.24 -43.07
C MET A 917 11.17 27.87 -44.31
N ARG A 918 10.99 26.66 -44.84
CA ARG A 918 11.56 26.22 -46.11
C ARG A 918 10.56 26.46 -47.24
N LEU A 919 10.94 27.31 -48.20
CA LEU A 919 10.14 27.65 -49.37
C LEU A 919 10.72 26.95 -50.60
N THR A 920 9.90 26.21 -51.34
CA THR A 920 10.33 25.55 -52.59
C THR A 920 9.92 26.41 -53.76
N ALA A 921 10.87 27.10 -54.41
CA ALA A 921 10.53 28.10 -55.41
C ALA A 921 9.82 27.48 -56.64
N PRO A 922 8.81 28.18 -57.19
CA PRO A 922 8.13 27.78 -58.42
C PRO A 922 9.00 28.09 -59.66
N ASP A 923 8.60 27.61 -60.83
CA ASP A 923 9.19 28.06 -62.11
C ASP A 923 8.55 29.38 -62.56
N GLY A 924 9.30 30.23 -63.26
CA GLY A 924 8.80 31.52 -63.73
C GLY A 924 7.58 31.40 -64.66
N LEU A 925 7.42 30.27 -65.35
CA LEU A 925 6.27 29.99 -66.22
C LEU A 925 4.98 29.68 -65.45
N SER A 926 5.08 29.23 -64.19
CA SER A 926 3.91 28.91 -63.36
C SER A 926 3.38 30.09 -62.55
N ILE A 927 4.04 31.25 -62.64
CA ILE A 927 3.73 32.46 -61.88
C ILE A 927 3.19 33.53 -62.83
N ALA A 928 2.12 34.20 -62.40
CA ALA A 928 1.57 35.35 -63.08
C ALA A 928 2.13 36.64 -62.47
N ASP A 929 2.26 37.67 -63.31
CA ASP A 929 2.55 39.02 -62.85
C ASP A 929 1.45 39.50 -61.88
N GLY A 930 1.87 40.05 -60.74
CA GLY A 930 0.97 40.49 -59.66
C GLY A 930 0.60 39.40 -58.63
N ASP A 931 1.06 38.16 -58.79
CA ASP A 931 0.88 37.11 -57.77
C ASP A 931 1.62 37.48 -56.47
N GLN A 932 1.00 37.24 -55.32
CA GLN A 932 1.50 37.67 -54.01
C GLN A 932 1.62 36.54 -52.99
N PHE A 933 2.61 36.66 -52.12
CA PHE A 933 2.78 35.87 -50.91
C PHE A 933 3.17 36.77 -49.73
N SER A 934 3.08 36.29 -48.50
CA SER A 934 3.56 37.05 -47.33
C SER A 934 4.41 36.22 -46.39
N VAL A 935 5.37 36.88 -45.74
CA VAL A 935 6.27 36.28 -44.75
C VAL A 935 6.16 37.07 -43.46
N THR A 936 5.99 36.38 -42.33
CA THR A 936 5.95 36.98 -41.00
C THR A 936 7.23 36.64 -40.22
N ILE A 937 8.00 37.66 -39.85
CA ILE A 937 9.21 37.55 -39.01
C ILE A 937 9.10 38.55 -37.85
N GLY A 938 9.34 38.08 -36.62
CA GLY A 938 9.28 38.95 -35.43
C GLY A 938 7.94 39.65 -35.23
N GLY A 939 6.84 39.02 -35.66
CA GLY A 939 5.48 39.58 -35.63
C GLY A 939 5.17 40.61 -36.74
N THR A 940 6.15 40.96 -37.58
CA THR A 940 5.95 41.84 -38.74
C THR A 940 5.66 40.98 -39.97
N SER A 941 4.50 41.17 -40.60
CA SER A 941 4.15 40.52 -41.86
C SER A 941 4.41 41.46 -43.04
N THR A 942 5.15 40.97 -44.03
CA THR A 942 5.46 41.70 -45.26
C THR A 942 4.95 40.93 -46.46
N THR A 943 4.22 41.62 -47.35
CA THR A 943 3.72 41.08 -48.61
C THR A 943 4.76 41.28 -49.72
N PHE A 944 4.98 40.23 -50.49
CA PHE A 944 5.86 40.16 -51.64
C PHE A 944 5.02 39.93 -52.89
N GLU A 945 5.38 40.59 -53.99
CA GLU A 945 4.70 40.48 -55.29
C GLU A 945 5.70 40.03 -56.35
N PHE A 946 5.38 38.97 -57.09
CA PHE A 946 6.14 38.58 -58.26
C PHE A 946 5.89 39.60 -59.38
N ASP A 947 6.95 40.32 -59.74
CA ASP A 947 6.92 41.46 -60.67
C ASP A 947 7.78 41.18 -61.90
N SER A 948 7.16 41.24 -63.08
CA SER A 948 7.81 41.03 -64.38
C SER A 948 7.79 42.28 -65.27
N ASP A 949 7.07 43.35 -64.88
CA ASP A 949 6.84 44.53 -65.72
C ASP A 949 7.20 45.88 -65.06
N GLY A 950 7.59 45.86 -63.78
CA GLY A 950 7.96 47.01 -62.97
C GLY A 950 6.80 47.67 -62.24
N ASN A 951 5.58 47.16 -62.35
CA ASN A 951 4.40 47.62 -61.61
C ASN A 951 4.20 46.74 -60.37
N VAL A 952 4.27 47.37 -59.19
CA VAL A 952 4.13 46.69 -57.90
C VAL A 952 2.95 47.28 -57.14
N SER A 953 2.11 46.44 -56.54
CA SER A 953 0.99 46.90 -55.72
C SER A 953 1.45 47.74 -54.53
N SER A 954 0.64 48.74 -54.17
CA SER A 954 0.93 49.65 -53.06
C SER A 954 1.12 48.88 -51.74
N GLY A 955 2.34 48.93 -51.19
CA GLY A 955 2.70 48.29 -49.92
C GLY A 955 3.35 46.90 -50.05
N ALA A 956 3.46 46.35 -51.27
CA ALA A 956 4.18 45.10 -51.54
C ALA A 956 5.67 45.36 -51.85
N VAL A 957 6.50 44.36 -51.58
CA VAL A 957 7.91 44.32 -51.98
C VAL A 957 8.05 43.52 -53.27
N ALA A 958 8.66 44.11 -54.28
CA ALA A 958 8.86 43.45 -55.56
C ALA A 958 9.77 42.22 -55.42
N VAL A 959 9.40 41.14 -56.08
CA VAL A 959 10.23 39.98 -56.38
C VAL A 959 10.45 39.96 -57.90
N PRO A 960 11.50 40.64 -58.40
CA PRO A 960 11.72 40.74 -59.83
C PRO A 960 11.98 39.37 -60.43
N TYR A 961 11.21 38.99 -61.45
CA TYR A 961 11.40 37.71 -62.15
C TYR A 961 11.17 37.85 -63.66
N ALA A 962 11.62 36.84 -64.42
CA ALA A 962 11.24 36.65 -65.81
C ALA A 962 10.53 35.31 -65.99
N GLN A 963 9.62 35.24 -66.96
CA GLN A 963 8.95 33.98 -67.34
C GLN A 963 9.94 32.87 -67.73
N THR A 964 11.17 33.22 -68.13
CA THR A 964 12.24 32.25 -68.44
C THR A 964 13.02 31.78 -67.21
N PHE A 965 12.72 32.30 -66.00
CA PHE A 965 13.43 31.90 -64.80
C PHE A 965 13.15 30.44 -64.48
N GLU A 966 14.22 29.66 -64.39
CA GLU A 966 14.18 28.35 -63.77
C GLU A 966 14.04 28.49 -62.26
N ARG A 967 13.63 27.41 -61.59
CA ARG A 967 13.31 27.44 -60.15
C ARG A 967 14.43 28.00 -59.28
N TYR A 968 15.69 27.72 -59.61
CA TYR A 968 16.82 28.26 -58.86
C TYR A 968 16.94 29.79 -58.97
N GLN A 969 16.73 30.33 -60.18
CA GLN A 969 16.72 31.78 -60.40
C GLN A 969 15.55 32.44 -59.67
N MET A 970 14.40 31.75 -59.62
CA MET A 970 13.26 32.17 -58.82
C MET A 970 13.58 32.18 -57.32
N ALA A 971 14.18 31.11 -56.80
CA ALA A 971 14.60 31.02 -55.40
C ALA A 971 15.58 32.14 -55.03
N ALA A 972 16.54 32.46 -55.91
CA ALA A 972 17.48 33.55 -55.71
C ALA A 972 16.77 34.92 -55.67
N ALA A 973 15.78 35.15 -56.54
CA ALA A 973 14.96 36.36 -56.54
C ALA A 973 14.14 36.49 -55.24
N MET A 974 13.49 35.40 -54.80
CA MET A 974 12.76 35.35 -53.54
C MET A 974 13.66 35.65 -52.33
N MET A 975 14.82 34.98 -52.25
CA MET A 975 15.82 35.21 -51.19
C MET A 975 16.26 36.68 -51.15
N ALA A 976 16.59 37.26 -52.31
CA ALA A 976 17.05 38.65 -52.40
C ALA A 976 15.97 39.63 -51.93
N ALA A 977 14.71 39.44 -52.35
CA ALA A 977 13.60 40.27 -51.92
C ALA A 977 13.35 40.17 -50.41
N ILE A 978 13.34 38.96 -49.86
CA ILE A 978 13.14 38.71 -48.41
C ILE A 978 14.26 39.36 -47.59
N ASN A 979 15.53 39.16 -47.98
CA ASN A 979 16.66 39.80 -47.30
C ASN A 979 16.70 41.33 -47.45
N GLY A 980 16.10 41.87 -48.51
CA GLY A 980 15.92 43.31 -48.67
C GLY A 980 14.83 43.88 -47.76
N ALA A 981 13.77 43.12 -47.51
CA ALA A 981 12.65 43.51 -46.65
C ALA A 981 12.95 43.36 -45.15
N PHE A 982 13.77 42.37 -44.79
CA PHE A 982 14.11 42.05 -43.41
C PHE A 982 15.62 42.20 -43.16
N PRO A 983 16.05 43.17 -42.32
CA PRO A 983 17.48 43.35 -42.02
C PRO A 983 18.06 42.14 -41.28
N GLY A 984 19.33 41.81 -41.57
CA GLY A 984 20.04 40.68 -40.95
C GLY A 984 20.15 39.41 -41.79
N THR A 985 19.79 39.46 -43.08
CA THR A 985 19.85 38.34 -44.04
C THR A 985 19.22 37.04 -43.50
N PRO A 986 17.93 37.05 -43.15
CA PRO A 986 17.27 35.86 -42.60
C PRO A 986 17.12 34.71 -43.62
N ALA A 987 17.20 34.98 -44.92
CA ALA A 987 17.00 34.00 -45.97
C ALA A 987 18.31 33.56 -46.63
N TYR A 988 18.44 32.26 -46.88
CA TYR A 988 19.57 31.68 -47.64
C TYR A 988 19.11 30.51 -48.51
N LEU A 989 19.85 30.22 -49.58
CA LEU A 989 19.58 29.11 -50.49
C LEU A 989 20.07 27.79 -49.89
N LEU A 990 19.29 26.72 -50.07
CA LEU A 990 19.63 25.36 -49.60
C LEU A 990 20.15 24.45 -50.72
N GLY A 991 20.23 24.94 -51.96
CA GLY A 991 20.39 24.13 -53.16
C GLY A 991 19.03 23.63 -53.72
N ASP A 992 18.99 23.22 -54.99
CA ASP A 992 17.81 22.68 -55.68
C ASP A 992 16.53 23.55 -55.59
N ALA A 993 16.71 24.87 -55.73
CA ALA A 993 15.64 25.87 -55.75
C ALA A 993 14.82 26.04 -54.44
N ALA A 994 15.36 25.64 -53.29
CA ALA A 994 14.76 25.93 -51.98
C ALA A 994 15.42 27.14 -51.29
N VAL A 995 14.59 27.93 -50.60
CA VAL A 995 14.99 29.06 -49.74
C VAL A 995 14.64 28.72 -48.30
N MET A 996 15.62 28.73 -47.40
CA MET A 996 15.34 28.75 -45.96
C MET A 996 15.16 30.18 -45.51
N VAL A 997 14.15 30.45 -44.70
CA VAL A 997 13.91 31.77 -44.08
C VAL A 997 13.91 31.61 -42.56
N ASN A 998 15.02 31.95 -41.92
CA ASN A 998 15.20 31.91 -40.47
C ASN A 998 14.39 33.02 -39.78
N GLY A 999 13.85 32.72 -38.62
CA GLY A 999 12.98 33.59 -37.84
C GLY A 999 11.54 33.72 -38.37
N ALA A 1000 11.21 33.08 -39.49
CA ALA A 1000 9.86 33.10 -40.04
C ALA A 1000 8.91 32.23 -39.21
N THR A 1001 7.85 32.86 -38.69
CA THR A 1001 6.83 32.19 -37.87
C THR A 1001 5.58 31.82 -38.68
N ALA A 1002 5.36 32.46 -39.83
CA ALA A 1002 4.29 32.13 -40.76
C ALA A 1002 4.64 32.57 -42.19
N VAL A 1003 4.17 31.80 -43.18
CA VAL A 1003 4.18 32.17 -44.60
C VAL A 1003 2.82 31.87 -45.20
N ASP A 1004 2.21 32.87 -45.83
CA ASP A 1004 1.05 32.68 -46.69
C ASP A 1004 1.55 32.60 -48.14
N ALA A 1005 1.50 31.40 -48.72
CA ALA A 1005 1.98 31.12 -50.08
C ALA A 1005 1.01 31.58 -51.17
N GLY A 1006 -0.05 32.32 -50.84
CA GLY A 1006 -1.09 32.77 -51.77
C GLY A 1006 -2.26 31.79 -51.89
N SER A 1007 -3.30 32.19 -52.62
CA SER A 1007 -4.51 31.39 -52.83
C SER A 1007 -4.89 31.36 -54.33
N PRO A 1008 -4.77 30.21 -55.03
CA PRO A 1008 -4.18 28.95 -54.55
C PRO A 1008 -2.69 29.10 -54.21
N ALA A 1009 -2.15 28.18 -53.40
CA ALA A 1009 -0.73 28.23 -53.00
C ALA A 1009 0.19 28.19 -54.23
N LEU A 1010 1.03 29.21 -54.37
CA LEU A 1010 1.96 29.41 -55.48
C LEU A 1010 3.18 28.48 -55.37
N PHE A 1011 3.52 28.07 -54.15
CA PHE A 1011 4.67 27.19 -53.85
C PHE A 1011 4.48 26.41 -52.53
N ASP A 1012 5.31 25.39 -52.30
CA ASP A 1012 5.34 24.65 -51.03
C ASP A 1012 6.13 25.44 -49.98
N ALA A 1013 5.49 25.75 -48.85
CA ALA A 1013 6.09 26.42 -47.71
C ALA A 1013 5.96 25.50 -46.48
N ARG A 1014 7.08 25.04 -45.95
CA ARG A 1014 7.13 24.10 -44.82
C ARG A 1014 7.75 24.72 -43.59
N ASN A 1015 7.10 24.51 -42.45
CA ASN A 1015 7.66 24.83 -41.16
C ASN A 1015 8.77 23.84 -40.79
N ILE A 1016 9.94 24.35 -40.45
CA ILE A 1016 11.08 23.58 -39.96
C ILE A 1016 11.33 24.00 -38.51
N PRO A 1017 11.01 23.14 -37.52
CA PRO A 1017 11.26 23.48 -36.13
C PRO A 1017 12.77 23.59 -35.87
N ALA A 1018 13.13 24.52 -34.98
CA ALA A 1018 14.48 24.59 -34.45
C ALA A 1018 14.78 23.36 -33.60
N ILE A 1019 16.00 22.85 -33.69
CA ILE A 1019 16.51 21.91 -32.69
C ILE A 1019 16.61 22.67 -31.36
N GLN A 1020 16.06 22.09 -30.31
CA GLN A 1020 16.07 22.65 -28.96
C GLN A 1020 16.16 21.53 -27.93
N ASP A 1021 16.43 21.90 -26.69
CA ASP A 1021 16.35 21.00 -25.54
C ASP A 1021 14.90 20.83 -25.04
N VAL A 1022 14.72 20.02 -23.99
CA VAL A 1022 13.41 19.82 -23.37
C VAL A 1022 12.94 21.10 -22.64
N ALA A 1023 13.84 21.92 -22.10
CA ALA A 1023 13.54 23.23 -21.51
C ALA A 1023 13.14 24.32 -22.54
N GLY A 1024 13.22 24.02 -23.83
CA GLY A 1024 12.89 24.93 -24.94
C GLY A 1024 14.01 25.90 -25.31
N ASN A 1025 15.24 25.71 -24.83
CA ASN A 1025 16.38 26.50 -25.25
C ASN A 1025 16.89 25.99 -26.62
N LEU A 1026 17.07 26.94 -27.55
CA LEU A 1026 17.46 26.66 -28.93
C LEU A 1026 18.91 26.17 -29.04
N LEU A 1027 19.20 25.34 -30.05
CA LEU A 1027 20.55 24.93 -30.43
C LEU A 1027 21.47 26.16 -30.56
N GLN A 1028 22.64 26.08 -29.95
CA GLN A 1028 23.61 27.16 -29.98
C GLN A 1028 24.29 27.24 -31.35
N ALA A 1029 24.34 28.44 -31.92
CA ALA A 1029 25.11 28.72 -33.12
C ALA A 1029 26.60 28.44 -32.91
N ASN A 1030 27.25 27.86 -33.92
CA ASN A 1030 28.70 27.62 -33.93
C ASN A 1030 29.45 28.52 -34.93
N ARG A 1031 28.74 29.41 -35.66
CA ARG A 1031 29.31 30.39 -36.60
C ARG A 1031 28.91 31.84 -36.26
N PRO A 1032 29.74 32.84 -36.63
CA PRO A 1032 29.40 34.26 -36.50
C PRO A 1032 28.14 34.69 -37.26
N THR A 1033 27.73 33.92 -38.27
CA THR A 1033 26.47 34.10 -39.01
C THR A 1033 25.23 33.68 -38.21
N SER A 1034 25.39 33.28 -36.95
CA SER A 1034 24.33 32.72 -36.09
C SER A 1034 23.75 31.39 -36.57
N LEU A 1035 24.40 30.72 -37.53
CA LEU A 1035 24.04 29.37 -37.96
C LEU A 1035 24.78 28.31 -37.14
N THR A 1036 24.23 27.09 -37.13
CA THR A 1036 24.96 25.90 -36.69
C THR A 1036 25.34 25.08 -37.91
N GLN A 1037 26.59 25.17 -38.36
CA GLN A 1037 27.04 24.57 -39.60
C GLN A 1037 28.45 23.99 -39.48
N PHE A 1038 28.71 22.87 -40.17
CA PHE A 1038 30.04 22.28 -40.36
C PHE A 1038 30.33 22.19 -41.86
N THR A 1039 31.56 22.53 -42.26
CA THR A 1039 32.04 22.34 -43.64
C THR A 1039 33.12 21.28 -43.64
N ILE A 1040 32.97 20.25 -44.47
CA ILE A 1040 33.88 19.12 -44.59
C ILE A 1040 34.43 19.10 -46.01
N VAL A 1041 35.72 19.36 -46.14
CA VAL A 1041 36.47 19.31 -47.40
C VAL A 1041 37.14 17.94 -47.48
N MET A 1042 36.74 17.15 -48.48
CA MET A 1042 37.21 15.76 -48.64
C MET A 1042 38.59 15.70 -49.36
N PRO A 1043 39.32 14.56 -49.26
CA PRO A 1043 40.74 14.48 -49.64
C PRO A 1043 41.13 14.85 -51.07
N GLU A 1044 40.24 14.69 -52.05
CA GLU A 1044 40.53 14.99 -53.47
C GLU A 1044 40.10 16.42 -53.86
N VAL A 1045 39.53 17.20 -52.92
CA VAL A 1045 39.20 18.60 -53.16
C VAL A 1045 40.45 19.46 -53.05
N GLN A 1046 40.76 20.16 -54.13
CA GLN A 1046 41.79 21.20 -54.14
C GLN A 1046 41.24 22.50 -53.56
N VAL A 1047 42.12 23.31 -53.00
CA VAL A 1047 41.79 24.59 -52.38
C VAL A 1047 42.70 25.63 -53.02
N ASP A 1048 42.15 26.79 -53.35
CA ASP A 1048 42.84 27.99 -53.87
C ASP A 1048 42.87 29.04 -52.75
N TYR A 1049 44.05 29.60 -52.44
CA TYR A 1049 44.20 30.71 -51.49
C TYR A 1049 44.46 32.02 -52.23
N GLY A 1050 43.56 33.01 -52.09
CA GLY A 1050 43.63 34.22 -52.93
C GLY A 1050 44.82 35.17 -52.68
N ASP A 1051 45.19 35.97 -53.68
CA ASP A 1051 46.43 36.78 -53.72
C ASP A 1051 46.34 38.23 -53.20
N ALA A 1052 45.39 38.51 -52.31
CA ALA A 1052 45.03 39.88 -51.96
C ALA A 1052 46.23 40.73 -51.44
N PRO A 1053 46.44 41.98 -51.91
CA PRO A 1053 47.55 42.82 -51.47
C PRO A 1053 47.38 43.34 -50.04
N GLY A 1054 48.42 43.23 -49.20
CA GLY A 1054 48.48 43.94 -47.92
C GLY A 1054 49.33 43.25 -46.84
N ALA A 1055 49.87 44.03 -45.89
CA ALA A 1055 50.42 43.47 -44.65
C ALA A 1055 49.25 43.13 -43.72
N GLY A 1056 48.69 41.94 -43.87
CA GLY A 1056 47.53 41.46 -43.09
C GLY A 1056 46.44 40.77 -43.90
N SER A 1057 46.57 40.69 -45.23
CA SER A 1057 45.76 39.78 -46.03
C SER A 1057 46.16 38.35 -45.67
N MET A 1058 45.24 37.62 -45.02
CA MET A 1058 45.43 36.21 -44.67
C MET A 1058 45.28 35.41 -45.97
N THR A 1059 46.39 35.14 -46.64
CA THR A 1059 46.45 34.45 -47.95
C THR A 1059 47.26 33.16 -47.87
N LEU A 1060 47.83 32.86 -46.71
CA LEU A 1060 48.61 31.65 -46.47
C LEU A 1060 47.79 30.61 -45.69
N GLN A 1061 47.98 29.32 -45.98
CA GLN A 1061 47.38 28.24 -45.21
C GLN A 1061 47.80 28.31 -43.74
N ALA A 1062 49.06 28.61 -43.45
CA ALA A 1062 49.57 28.76 -42.09
C ALA A 1062 48.89 29.90 -41.29
N GLN A 1063 48.26 30.84 -41.98
CA GLN A 1063 47.53 31.96 -41.40
C GLN A 1063 46.01 31.77 -41.42
N ASN A 1064 45.55 30.59 -41.85
CA ASN A 1064 44.14 30.33 -42.12
C ASN A 1064 43.54 31.35 -43.11
N GLY A 1065 44.22 31.53 -44.23
CA GLY A 1065 43.83 32.48 -45.24
C GLY A 1065 42.47 32.25 -45.88
N SER A 1066 41.91 33.31 -46.46
CA SER A 1066 40.73 33.23 -47.32
C SER A 1066 41.01 32.29 -48.48
N ARG A 1067 40.11 31.33 -48.69
CA ARG A 1067 40.28 30.25 -49.65
C ARG A 1067 38.98 29.87 -50.32
N HIS A 1068 39.07 29.27 -51.50
CA HIS A 1068 37.97 28.62 -52.19
C HIS A 1068 38.28 27.15 -52.43
N ALA A 1069 37.28 26.29 -52.30
CA ALA A 1069 37.39 24.91 -52.73
C ALA A 1069 37.15 24.83 -54.24
N LEU A 1070 38.02 24.14 -54.95
CA LEU A 1070 37.91 23.88 -56.37
C LEU A 1070 37.14 22.59 -56.57
N LEU A 1071 35.99 22.71 -57.19
CA LEU A 1071 35.13 21.58 -57.44
C LEU A 1071 35.61 20.85 -58.71
N PRO A 1072 35.27 19.56 -58.90
CA PRO A 1072 35.67 18.82 -60.11
C PRO A 1072 35.22 19.45 -61.44
N VAL A 1073 34.20 20.31 -61.41
CA VAL A 1073 33.74 21.11 -62.56
C VAL A 1073 34.70 22.25 -62.91
N ASP A 1074 35.42 22.78 -61.92
CA ASP A 1074 36.37 23.89 -62.08
C ASP A 1074 37.76 23.38 -62.53
N ALA A 1075 38.04 22.09 -62.33
CA ALA A 1075 39.38 21.49 -62.50
C ALA A 1075 39.80 21.12 -63.95
N VAL A 1076 38.99 21.39 -64.99
CA VAL A 1076 39.21 20.82 -66.35
C VAL A 1076 39.61 21.86 -67.43
N GLN A 1077 39.64 23.16 -67.10
CA GLN A 1077 39.89 24.28 -68.03
C GLN A 1077 41.31 24.88 -67.89
N LEU A 1078 41.81 25.58 -68.91
CA LEU A 1078 43.09 26.32 -68.83
C LEU A 1078 42.92 27.53 -67.89
N ALA A 1079 43.67 27.60 -66.79
CA ALA A 1079 43.59 28.71 -65.84
C ALA A 1079 44.39 29.92 -66.34
N LEU A 1080 43.76 30.78 -67.16
CA LEU A 1080 44.32 32.05 -67.65
C LEU A 1080 43.87 33.26 -66.81
N GLY A 1081 43.73 33.09 -65.50
CA GLY A 1081 43.29 34.13 -64.57
C GLY A 1081 41.78 34.40 -64.57
N VAL A 1082 40.97 33.52 -65.17
CA VAL A 1082 39.49 33.51 -65.10
C VAL A 1082 38.97 32.35 -64.24
N PHE A 1083 39.73 31.26 -64.19
CA PHE A 1083 39.45 30.07 -63.39
C PHE A 1083 40.51 29.98 -62.30
N ALA A 1084 40.10 29.51 -61.13
CA ALA A 1084 40.95 29.29 -59.98
C ALA A 1084 41.58 27.88 -60.06
N ASP A 1085 42.84 27.76 -59.69
CA ASP A 1085 43.59 26.52 -59.60
C ASP A 1085 44.18 26.32 -58.20
N GLY A 1086 44.54 25.08 -57.87
CA GLY A 1086 44.68 24.68 -56.48
C GLY A 1086 46.09 24.92 -55.95
N ASP A 1087 46.24 25.88 -55.02
CA ASP A 1087 47.49 26.19 -54.37
C ASP A 1087 47.37 26.16 -52.81
N PRO A 1088 48.44 25.79 -52.08
CA PRO A 1088 48.42 25.81 -50.63
C PRO A 1088 48.71 27.18 -49.99
N ASP A 1089 49.21 28.18 -50.73
CA ASP A 1089 49.65 29.48 -50.19
C ASP A 1089 49.64 30.57 -51.28
N GLY A 1090 48.71 31.52 -51.21
CA GLY A 1090 48.60 32.61 -52.19
C GLY A 1090 49.78 33.57 -52.17
N VAL A 1091 50.20 34.10 -53.33
CA VAL A 1091 51.35 35.02 -53.41
C VAL A 1091 50.88 36.47 -53.40
N ASN A 1092 51.06 37.14 -52.26
CA ASN A 1092 50.73 38.56 -52.13
C ASN A 1092 51.42 39.42 -53.19
N SER A 1093 50.63 40.01 -54.10
CA SER A 1093 51.13 40.96 -55.10
C SER A 1093 50.31 42.25 -55.07
N PRO A 1094 50.90 43.44 -55.33
CA PRO A 1094 50.19 44.73 -55.28
C PRO A 1094 48.94 44.82 -56.16
N ALA A 1095 48.81 43.94 -57.15
CA ALA A 1095 47.72 43.89 -58.12
C ALA A 1095 46.74 42.71 -57.91
N ALA A 1096 46.95 41.86 -56.88
CA ALA A 1096 46.21 40.60 -56.69
C ALA A 1096 46.28 39.67 -57.92
N ARG A 1097 47.49 39.45 -58.45
CA ARG A 1097 47.78 38.59 -59.61
C ARG A 1097 48.97 37.67 -59.35
N GLY A 1098 49.15 37.23 -58.10
CA GLY A 1098 50.33 36.49 -57.68
C GLY A 1098 50.00 35.01 -57.58
N ASP A 1099 49.49 34.46 -58.66
CA ASP A 1099 49.19 33.04 -58.73
C ASP A 1099 50.52 32.24 -58.82
N ASP A 1100 50.67 31.17 -58.04
CA ASP A 1100 51.89 30.37 -57.96
C ASP A 1100 52.01 29.31 -59.08
N ASN A 1101 50.91 29.06 -59.81
CA ASN A 1101 50.78 28.07 -60.88
C ASN A 1101 50.42 28.68 -62.24
N GLU A 1102 50.82 29.94 -62.43
CA GLU A 1102 50.50 30.73 -63.61
C GLU A 1102 50.88 30.05 -64.95
N SER A 1103 49.96 30.08 -65.91
CA SER A 1103 50.18 29.59 -67.26
C SER A 1103 51.35 30.33 -67.96
N THR A 1104 52.30 29.59 -68.52
CA THR A 1104 53.48 30.12 -69.22
C THR A 1104 53.50 29.74 -70.71
N PHE A 1105 54.14 30.58 -71.53
CA PHE A 1105 54.39 30.23 -72.94
C PHE A 1105 55.64 29.34 -73.04
N LEU A 1106 55.47 28.09 -73.48
CA LEU A 1106 56.59 27.16 -73.68
C LEU A 1106 57.41 27.47 -74.94
N GLY A 1107 56.83 28.21 -75.88
CA GLY A 1107 57.49 28.60 -77.11
C GLY A 1107 56.52 29.17 -78.14
N SER A 1108 57.09 29.83 -79.14
CA SER A 1108 56.35 30.30 -80.32
C SER A 1108 57.23 30.13 -81.54
N THR A 1109 56.62 29.79 -82.68
CA THR A 1109 57.30 29.82 -83.99
C THR A 1109 57.15 31.17 -84.69
N ILE A 1110 56.57 32.17 -84.02
CA ILE A 1110 56.32 33.51 -84.55
C ILE A 1110 57.55 34.40 -84.38
N ALA A 1111 58.01 34.99 -85.48
CA ALA A 1111 59.12 35.93 -85.46
C ALA A 1111 58.68 37.30 -84.91
N GLY A 1112 59.32 37.80 -83.84
CA GLY A 1112 59.09 39.13 -83.27
C GLY A 1112 58.16 39.20 -82.06
N ILE A 1113 57.73 38.05 -81.53
CA ILE A 1113 56.93 37.99 -80.31
C ILE A 1113 57.78 38.34 -79.07
N THR A 1114 57.23 39.16 -78.18
CA THR A 1114 57.77 39.32 -76.82
C THR A 1114 56.84 38.58 -75.87
N LEU A 1115 57.38 37.62 -75.11
CA LEU A 1115 56.68 36.88 -74.07
C LEU A 1115 57.09 37.47 -72.72
N GLY A 1116 56.12 37.89 -71.90
CA GLY A 1116 56.39 38.44 -70.57
C GLY A 1116 56.90 37.39 -69.57
N THR A 1117 57.58 37.85 -68.52
CA THR A 1117 57.83 37.08 -67.27
C THR A 1117 56.54 36.94 -66.44
N PRO A 1118 56.49 36.02 -65.45
CA PRO A 1118 55.27 35.72 -64.68
C PRO A 1118 54.49 36.98 -64.26
N GLY A 1119 53.20 36.98 -64.59
CA GLY A 1119 52.24 38.07 -64.70
C GLY A 1119 51.33 37.87 -65.94
N PRO A 1120 50.28 38.72 -66.12
CA PRO A 1120 49.37 38.63 -67.26
C PRO A 1120 50.16 38.53 -68.56
N ALA A 1121 50.02 37.40 -69.24
CA ALA A 1121 50.84 37.05 -70.39
C ALA A 1121 50.58 38.04 -71.55
N ILE A 1122 51.43 39.06 -71.70
CA ILE A 1122 51.30 40.05 -72.78
C ILE A 1122 51.87 39.43 -74.06
N VAL A 1123 50.99 39.04 -74.98
CA VAL A 1123 51.38 38.62 -76.33
C VAL A 1123 51.33 39.81 -77.27
N GLN A 1124 52.49 40.31 -77.69
CA GLN A 1124 52.56 41.22 -78.83
C GLN A 1124 52.64 40.41 -80.13
N VAL A 1125 51.52 40.32 -80.83
CA VAL A 1125 51.44 39.67 -82.15
C VAL A 1125 51.88 40.65 -83.27
N PRO A 1126 52.56 40.16 -84.31
CA PRO A 1126 52.92 40.98 -85.47
C PRO A 1126 51.69 41.30 -86.34
N THR A 1127 51.81 42.28 -87.24
CA THR A 1127 50.81 42.48 -88.30
C THR A 1127 50.65 41.21 -89.14
N PRO A 1128 49.42 40.84 -89.54
CA PRO A 1128 49.16 39.60 -90.26
C PRO A 1128 49.89 39.62 -91.61
N THR A 1129 50.84 38.70 -91.79
CA THR A 1129 51.53 38.45 -93.07
C THR A 1129 51.18 37.05 -93.55
N ALA A 1130 51.39 36.73 -94.83
CA ALA A 1130 51.19 35.36 -95.32
C ALA A 1130 52.07 34.30 -94.61
N ALA A 1131 53.09 34.74 -93.86
CA ALA A 1131 53.98 33.87 -93.10
C ALA A 1131 53.48 33.55 -91.69
N ILE A 1132 52.36 34.15 -91.24
CA ILE A 1132 51.75 33.84 -89.93
C ILE A 1132 50.97 32.52 -89.96
N ASP A 1133 50.50 32.13 -91.14
CA ASP A 1133 49.73 30.92 -91.38
C ASP A 1133 50.56 29.66 -91.06
N GLY A 1134 50.00 28.76 -90.26
CA GLY A 1134 50.68 27.58 -89.73
C GLY A 1134 51.71 27.85 -88.61
N GLN A 1135 51.87 29.10 -88.16
CA GLN A 1135 52.68 29.40 -86.97
C GLN A 1135 51.92 29.06 -85.70
N GLN A 1136 52.66 28.63 -84.68
CA GLN A 1136 52.08 28.13 -83.43
C GLN A 1136 52.56 28.94 -82.22
N ILE A 1137 51.66 29.09 -81.24
CA ILE A 1137 51.97 29.49 -79.87
C ILE A 1137 51.59 28.33 -78.97
N ILE A 1138 52.50 27.94 -78.08
CA ILE A 1138 52.28 26.88 -77.10
C ILE A 1138 52.07 27.55 -75.75
N VAL A 1139 50.87 27.36 -75.19
CA VAL A 1139 50.51 27.76 -73.83
C VAL A 1139 50.54 26.52 -72.97
N THR A 1140 51.22 26.56 -71.83
CA THR A 1140 51.16 25.50 -70.84
C THR A 1140 50.77 26.04 -69.50
N ASP A 1141 49.98 25.25 -68.81
CA ASP A 1141 49.78 25.30 -67.38
C ASP A 1141 50.74 24.24 -66.75
N PRO A 1142 51.49 24.57 -65.68
CA PRO A 1142 52.42 23.64 -65.03
C PRO A 1142 51.74 22.44 -64.33
N ILE A 1143 50.44 22.51 -64.04
CA ILE A 1143 49.69 21.47 -63.31
C ILE A 1143 48.79 20.63 -64.24
N LEU A 1144 48.08 21.21 -65.22
CA LEU A 1144 46.95 20.48 -65.84
C LEU A 1144 46.90 20.35 -67.38
N LYS A 1145 47.46 21.26 -68.21
CA LYS A 1145 47.35 21.13 -69.70
C LYS A 1145 48.38 21.94 -70.52
N THR A 1146 48.76 21.41 -71.69
CA THR A 1146 49.45 22.16 -72.76
C THR A 1146 48.51 22.31 -73.97
N ALA A 1147 48.26 23.54 -74.43
CA ALA A 1147 47.50 23.84 -75.63
C ALA A 1147 48.39 24.46 -76.72
N ILE A 1148 48.18 24.03 -77.96
CA ILE A 1148 48.89 24.55 -79.13
C ILE A 1148 47.90 25.34 -79.96
N PHE A 1149 48.08 26.64 -80.03
CA PHE A 1149 47.29 27.55 -80.85
C PHE A 1149 47.98 27.76 -82.18
N GLU A 1150 47.32 27.45 -83.28
CA GLU A 1150 47.85 27.63 -84.63
C GLU A 1150 47.10 28.74 -85.35
N PHE A 1151 47.82 29.71 -85.90
CA PHE A 1151 47.23 30.75 -86.73
C PHE A 1151 46.84 30.18 -88.08
N ASP A 1152 45.55 30.20 -88.37
CA ASP A 1152 44.93 29.61 -89.56
C ASP A 1152 44.30 30.71 -90.41
N ARG A 1153 44.74 30.83 -91.66
CA ARG A 1153 44.22 31.83 -92.60
C ARG A 1153 43.34 31.22 -93.69
N ASP A 1154 43.53 29.94 -94.02
CA ASP A 1154 42.90 29.28 -95.16
C ASP A 1154 41.84 28.24 -94.76
N GLY A 1155 41.59 28.10 -93.46
CA GLY A 1155 40.63 27.17 -92.88
C GLY A 1155 41.16 25.74 -92.80
N SER A 1156 42.47 25.55 -92.94
CA SER A 1156 43.14 24.23 -92.97
C SER A 1156 44.29 24.17 -91.97
N PRO A 1157 44.02 24.09 -90.65
CA PRO A 1157 45.07 23.98 -89.64
C PRO A 1157 45.82 22.66 -89.77
N SER A 1158 47.07 22.62 -89.30
CA SER A 1158 47.94 21.45 -89.36
C SER A 1158 47.35 20.26 -88.58
N SER A 1159 47.66 19.04 -89.01
CA SER A 1159 47.10 17.83 -88.38
C SER A 1159 47.71 17.58 -87.01
N GLY A 1160 46.89 17.64 -85.95
CA GLY A 1160 47.27 17.40 -84.56
C GLY A 1160 46.21 17.93 -83.59
N ALA A 1161 46.47 17.87 -82.28
CA ALA A 1161 45.65 18.51 -81.26
C ALA A 1161 45.98 20.02 -81.19
N VAL A 1162 45.74 20.74 -82.29
CA VAL A 1162 45.94 22.19 -82.41
C VAL A 1162 44.61 22.92 -82.43
N ILE A 1163 44.57 24.11 -81.83
CA ILE A 1163 43.40 24.97 -81.76
C ILE A 1163 43.57 26.07 -82.80
N PRO A 1164 42.71 26.15 -83.84
CA PRO A 1164 42.85 27.14 -84.89
C PRO A 1164 42.51 28.55 -84.35
N VAL A 1165 43.41 29.48 -84.61
CA VAL A 1165 43.23 30.91 -84.42
C VAL A 1165 42.90 31.48 -85.79
N ASP A 1166 41.60 31.69 -86.05
CA ASP A 1166 41.14 32.21 -87.34
C ASP A 1166 41.62 33.66 -87.55
N VAL A 1167 42.61 33.82 -88.42
CA VAL A 1167 43.13 35.11 -88.86
C VAL A 1167 42.84 35.40 -90.32
N SER A 1168 41.90 34.67 -90.94
CA SER A 1168 41.49 34.85 -92.33
C SER A 1168 41.03 36.28 -92.63
N ALA A 1169 40.38 36.93 -91.66
CA ALA A 1169 39.87 38.29 -91.75
C ALA A 1169 40.77 39.37 -91.12
N ALA A 1170 41.90 38.99 -90.49
CA ALA A 1170 42.75 39.92 -89.76
C ALA A 1170 43.59 40.81 -90.71
N VAL A 1171 43.58 42.13 -90.51
CA VAL A 1171 44.35 43.10 -91.33
C VAL A 1171 45.35 43.93 -90.53
N THR A 1172 45.20 43.99 -89.20
CA THR A 1172 46.10 44.67 -88.27
C THR A 1172 46.61 43.71 -87.19
N ALA A 1173 47.69 44.09 -86.50
CA ALA A 1173 48.15 43.37 -85.31
C ALA A 1173 47.07 43.31 -84.21
N ALA A 1174 46.18 44.29 -84.13
CA ALA A 1174 45.06 44.28 -83.19
C ALA A 1174 44.04 43.19 -83.53
N ASP A 1175 43.74 42.96 -84.81
CA ASP A 1175 42.81 41.92 -85.24
C ASP A 1175 43.37 40.53 -84.95
N VAL A 1176 44.68 40.33 -85.15
CA VAL A 1176 45.37 39.08 -84.79
C VAL A 1176 45.35 38.87 -83.27
N ALA A 1177 45.51 39.93 -82.48
CA ALA A 1177 45.47 39.85 -81.03
C ALA A 1177 44.08 39.49 -80.53
N VAL A 1178 43.03 40.04 -81.17
CA VAL A 1178 41.63 39.70 -80.89
C VAL A 1178 41.33 38.25 -81.25
N ALA A 1179 41.73 37.80 -82.44
CA ALA A 1179 41.53 36.40 -82.87
C ALA A 1179 42.24 35.42 -81.94
N LEU A 1180 43.50 35.71 -81.55
CA LEU A 1180 44.22 34.89 -80.59
C LEU A 1180 43.53 34.88 -79.23
N ARG A 1181 43.13 36.06 -78.72
CA ARG A 1181 42.40 36.16 -77.46
C ARG A 1181 41.11 35.35 -77.50
N ASP A 1182 40.34 35.44 -78.58
CA ASP A 1182 39.04 34.76 -78.68
C ASP A 1182 39.21 33.24 -78.81
N ALA A 1183 40.21 32.78 -79.57
CA ALA A 1183 40.56 31.36 -79.66
C ALA A 1183 41.09 30.81 -78.32
N VAL A 1184 41.90 31.60 -77.61
CA VAL A 1184 42.39 31.28 -76.27
C VAL A 1184 41.23 31.22 -75.27
N ASN A 1185 40.33 32.21 -75.25
CA ASN A 1185 39.17 32.23 -74.38
C ASN A 1185 38.12 31.14 -74.69
N ALA A 1186 38.10 30.62 -75.92
CA ALA A 1186 37.24 29.50 -76.30
C ALA A 1186 37.85 28.13 -75.97
N ALA A 1187 39.17 28.09 -75.74
CA ALA A 1187 39.93 26.90 -75.36
C ALA A 1187 40.05 26.72 -73.84
N VAL A 1188 39.95 27.85 -73.12
CA VAL A 1188 39.61 27.94 -71.70
C VAL A 1188 38.16 27.55 -71.55
#